data_AF-D0GJZ1-F1
#
_entry.id   AF-D0GJZ1-F1
#
_cell.length_a   1.000
_cell.length_b   1.000
_cell.length_c   1.000
_cell.angle_alpha   90.00
_cell.angle_beta   90.00
_cell.angle_gamma   90.00
#
_symmetry.space_group_name_H-M   'P 1'
#
loop_
_entity.id
_entity.type
_entity.pdbx_description
1 polymer ?
#
loop_
_entity_poly.entity_id
_entity_poly.type
_entity_poly.pdbx_seq_one_letter_code
_entity_poly.pdbx_strand_id
1 'polypeptide(L)'
;MKKEMFLKQFPKDLEYEVSKLYNSFEIAKEYSVPAYTEEFYTPNIWKKLTEKIENIKIEANGIFENSDRRQIAFIPEGFYGKNSSGIEEIYSDADGDNKNSAEFPSKLLKIKINSRFREYGHKDFLGSLTGLNIKRELMGDLIFDKETAYVPVSDKISDYILTELKQIGRDKCSVEEEDIKNREIIPEYKYDDKFITVPSKRLDSIVAAITLLSRNKVIEPIEKGKVLVDYYEEKDKSKIIETGSLITIRGYGKYKLFFGTRRNKKRKRKTAHKKIYIGKENKMAEKEIKKEYKWNLSDIYRSYKEWEKDFGKVQKLKDELLMYKGKFSDEKKLSEFLKKQEELDKIAYKLYAYPQLARDLNSSDKEATENLQKIQFLFSEITTELSWVNPELIENRKKIEKYIKKEEFSDYKFGLENLFRLQKHVLNERESKLLSYFGSFFSTPRTVYTEVTVTDVEWPVVKLSTGEKAEATPANYAKVLTKNRNQKDRKLMFDSYYGVYKRKENTIAAIYNSILQKDIAKMKAYEYDSFLLSFLEGNNIPEEVYMNLINTAKENTKPLKRYLKLRKKILGLKKYHNYDGSVNLIEFNKEYEYDDAKNIVLKSVAPLGKDYVKKMKKAVSEGWLDVFEAKGKRSGAYSAGIYGVHPYMLLNYNNTLDSVFTLAHELGHTLHTLYSDENQPFSMSDYTIFVAEVASTFNERLLLDYMLENTDDPKERIALLEQEIRNITGTFYFQALLAEYEYQAHSLVEKGEPVTADILSKIIEKLFDEYYRKEMEKDELIYALWARVPHFFNSPFYVYQYATCFASSAILYDKIINEKDKKKKEEALKKYIELLSSGGNDFPMEQLKKAGADLSKKETVKAVSEQFNLLLDKLEKEIEKMDLK
;
A
#
# COMPACT_ATOMS: atom_id res chain seq x y z
N MET A 1 36.36 42.14 -13.24
CA MET A 1 35.98 42.26 -11.82
C MET A 1 36.73 41.17 -11.08
N LYS A 2 37.36 41.43 -9.92
CA LYS A 2 38.05 40.35 -9.16
C LYS A 2 37.05 39.37 -8.56
N LYS A 3 37.37 38.07 -8.52
CA LYS A 3 36.52 36.99 -7.97
C LYS A 3 35.89 37.31 -6.62
N GLU A 4 36.67 37.81 -5.67
CA GLU A 4 36.17 38.19 -4.34
C GLU A 4 35.08 39.27 -4.38
N MET A 5 35.21 40.25 -5.29
CA MET A 5 34.18 41.29 -5.45
C MET A 5 32.93 40.73 -6.10
N PHE A 6 33.08 39.81 -7.06
CA PHE A 6 31.96 39.13 -7.71
C PHE A 6 31.16 38.31 -6.69
N LEU A 7 31.84 37.49 -5.88
CA LEU A 7 31.24 36.63 -4.86
C LEU A 7 30.56 37.43 -3.73
N LYS A 8 31.12 38.57 -3.32
CA LYS A 8 30.55 39.44 -2.26
C LYS A 8 29.15 39.98 -2.55
N GLN A 9 28.69 39.93 -3.81
CA GLN A 9 27.33 40.34 -4.19
C GLN A 9 26.27 39.31 -3.76
N PHE A 10 26.70 38.10 -3.39
CA PHE A 10 25.83 36.97 -3.08
C PHE A 10 25.99 36.54 -1.60
N PRO A 11 24.94 35.96 -0.99
CA PRO A 11 25.05 35.34 0.32
C PRO A 11 26.13 34.26 0.36
N LYS A 12 26.83 34.12 1.50
CA LYS A 12 27.93 33.15 1.66
C LYS A 12 27.52 31.70 1.40
N ASP A 13 26.27 31.36 1.68
CA ASP A 13 25.71 30.02 1.43
C ASP A 13 25.62 29.66 -0.06
N LEU A 14 25.71 30.63 -0.98
CA LEU A 14 25.71 30.42 -2.43
C LEU A 14 27.11 30.50 -3.06
N GLU A 15 28.16 30.68 -2.25
CA GLU A 15 29.52 30.96 -2.75
C GLU A 15 30.03 29.88 -3.72
N TYR A 16 29.70 28.62 -3.47
CA TYR A 16 30.06 27.51 -4.36
C TYR A 16 29.38 27.60 -5.73
N GLU A 17 28.06 27.81 -5.76
CA GLU A 17 27.28 27.91 -7.01
C GLU A 17 27.70 29.12 -7.84
N VAL A 18 27.92 30.26 -7.17
CA VAL A 18 28.35 31.52 -7.81
C VAL A 18 29.82 31.44 -8.25
N SER A 19 30.68 30.67 -7.57
CA SER A 19 32.05 30.46 -8.03
C SER A 19 32.12 29.75 -9.37
N LYS A 20 31.21 28.82 -9.67
CA LYS A 20 31.13 28.19 -11.01
C LYS A 20 30.72 29.20 -12.08
N LEU A 21 29.77 30.07 -11.74
CA LEU A 21 29.29 31.14 -12.62
C LEU A 21 30.42 32.13 -12.94
N TYR A 22 31.25 32.47 -11.96
CA TYR A 22 32.42 33.34 -12.16
C TYR A 22 33.44 32.73 -13.14
N ASN A 23 33.62 31.41 -13.15
CA ASN A 23 34.49 30.77 -14.14
C ASN A 23 34.00 31.01 -15.58
N SER A 24 32.68 30.99 -15.81
CA SER A 24 32.10 31.30 -17.13
C SER A 24 32.32 32.76 -17.51
N PHE A 25 32.17 33.68 -16.54
CA PHE A 25 32.51 35.09 -16.73
C PHE A 25 33.98 35.31 -17.07
N GLU A 26 34.92 34.62 -16.40
CA GLU A 26 36.35 34.71 -16.72
C GLU A 26 36.68 34.16 -18.10
N ILE A 27 36.07 33.03 -18.50
CA ILE A 27 36.24 32.49 -19.85
C ILE A 27 35.79 33.52 -20.89
N ALA A 28 34.61 34.12 -20.72
CA ALA A 28 34.13 35.14 -21.65
C ALA A 28 35.06 36.35 -21.72
N LYS A 29 35.61 36.76 -20.57
CA LYS A 29 36.51 37.90 -20.48
C LYS A 29 37.88 37.64 -21.11
N GLU A 30 38.50 36.50 -20.79
CA GLU A 30 39.87 36.18 -21.18
C GLU A 30 39.95 35.85 -22.67
N TYR A 31 38.99 35.05 -23.16
CA TYR A 31 39.01 34.55 -24.53
C TYR A 31 38.17 35.38 -25.51
N SER A 32 37.45 36.41 -25.02
CA SER A 32 36.58 37.26 -25.84
C SER A 32 35.56 36.49 -26.69
N VAL A 33 35.06 35.38 -26.15
CA VAL A 33 33.98 34.55 -26.73
C VAL A 33 32.79 34.48 -25.77
N PRO A 34 31.55 34.28 -26.24
CA PRO A 34 30.43 34.04 -25.35
C PRO A 34 30.64 32.78 -24.52
N ALA A 35 30.37 32.86 -23.23
CA ALA A 35 30.37 31.72 -22.33
C ALA A 35 28.98 31.51 -21.75
N TYR A 36 28.52 30.25 -21.76
CA TYR A 36 27.18 29.86 -21.32
C TYR A 36 27.29 28.95 -20.12
N THR A 37 26.35 29.08 -19.18
CA THR A 37 26.23 28.12 -18.10
C THR A 37 25.42 26.91 -18.54
N GLU A 38 25.91 25.74 -18.16
CA GLU A 38 25.14 24.49 -18.30
C GLU A 38 23.99 24.40 -17.29
N GLU A 39 24.22 24.94 -16.09
CA GLU A 39 23.28 24.91 -14.97
C GLU A 39 22.25 26.04 -15.09
N PHE A 40 21.00 25.75 -14.68
CA PHE A 40 19.92 26.70 -14.50
C PHE A 40 19.94 27.24 -13.07
N TYR A 41 20.16 28.54 -12.96
CA TYR A 41 20.22 29.28 -11.71
C TYR A 41 18.84 29.80 -11.31
N THR A 42 18.58 29.85 -10.01
CA THR A 42 17.34 30.37 -9.42
C THR A 42 17.32 31.91 -9.35
N PRO A 43 16.15 32.54 -9.12
CA PRO A 43 16.00 34.01 -9.16
C PRO A 43 16.90 34.79 -8.19
N ASN A 44 17.24 34.21 -7.05
CA ASN A 44 18.18 34.77 -6.08
C ASN A 44 19.60 35.00 -6.65
N ILE A 45 19.98 34.31 -7.74
CA ILE A 45 21.27 34.46 -8.41
C ILE A 45 21.12 35.37 -9.64
N TRP A 46 20.27 34.99 -10.61
CA TRP A 46 20.23 35.73 -11.88
C TRP A 46 19.61 37.14 -11.74
N LYS A 47 18.70 37.40 -10.79
CA LYS A 47 18.19 38.77 -10.55
C LYS A 47 19.22 39.70 -9.93
N LYS A 48 20.28 39.14 -9.31
CA LYS A 48 21.36 39.93 -8.67
C LYS A 48 22.50 40.25 -9.63
N LEU A 49 22.59 39.57 -10.75
CA LEU A 49 23.55 39.91 -11.80
C LEU A 49 23.10 41.21 -12.47
N THR A 50 24.04 42.13 -12.63
CA THR A 50 23.78 43.35 -13.39
C THR A 50 23.71 43.01 -14.88
N GLU A 51 22.89 43.73 -15.64
CA GLU A 51 22.74 43.53 -17.10
C GLU A 51 24.09 43.61 -17.85
N LYS A 52 25.08 44.27 -17.24
CA LYS A 52 26.44 44.40 -17.75
C LYS A 52 27.45 44.41 -16.59
N ILE A 53 28.57 43.71 -16.74
CA ILE A 53 29.73 43.78 -15.85
C ILE A 53 30.95 44.04 -16.74
N GLU A 54 31.62 45.18 -16.55
CA GLU A 54 32.70 45.65 -17.43
C GLU A 54 32.24 45.70 -18.90
N ASN A 55 32.95 45.06 -19.82
CA ASN A 55 32.66 44.94 -21.25
C ASN A 55 31.96 43.61 -21.59
N ILE A 56 31.23 43.03 -20.64
CA ILE A 56 30.47 41.78 -20.81
C ILE A 56 29.00 42.03 -20.50
N LYS A 57 28.14 41.80 -21.49
CA LYS A 57 26.69 41.77 -21.37
C LYS A 57 26.26 40.44 -20.75
N ILE A 58 25.29 40.48 -19.84
CA ILE A 58 24.74 39.28 -19.20
C ILE A 58 23.32 39.05 -19.71
N GLU A 59 23.06 37.86 -20.23
CA GLU A 59 21.73 37.43 -20.64
C GLU A 59 21.31 36.19 -19.84
N ALA A 60 20.03 36.04 -19.54
CA ALA A 60 19.51 34.88 -18.81
C ALA A 60 18.24 34.34 -19.47
N ASN A 61 18.23 33.05 -19.79
CA ASN A 61 17.14 32.40 -20.49
C ASN A 61 16.74 31.08 -19.82
N GLY A 62 15.43 30.85 -19.67
CA GLY A 62 14.87 29.61 -19.11
C GLY A 62 13.86 28.95 -20.05
N ILE A 63 13.87 29.30 -21.33
CA ILE A 63 12.94 28.90 -22.40
C ILE A 63 11.52 29.45 -22.23
N PHE A 64 10.88 29.25 -21.07
CA PHE A 64 9.57 29.83 -20.81
C PHE A 64 9.67 31.32 -20.47
N GLU A 65 8.71 32.12 -20.94
CA GLU A 65 8.68 33.58 -20.74
C GLU A 65 8.78 33.99 -19.26
N ASN A 66 8.27 33.13 -18.36
CA ASN A 66 8.18 33.38 -16.93
C ASN A 66 9.06 32.45 -16.06
N SER A 67 10.07 31.79 -16.63
CA SER A 67 10.93 30.86 -15.88
C SER A 67 11.61 31.51 -14.68
N ASP A 68 11.48 30.84 -13.54
CA ASP A 68 12.22 31.07 -12.31
C ASP A 68 13.66 30.56 -12.45
N ARG A 69 13.87 29.42 -13.10
CA ARG A 69 15.20 28.83 -13.34
C ARG A 69 15.72 29.17 -14.74
N ARG A 70 16.90 29.79 -14.83
CA ARG A 70 17.48 30.28 -16.08
C ARG A 70 18.96 29.94 -16.20
N GLN A 71 19.41 29.52 -17.38
CA GLN A 71 20.82 29.54 -17.74
C GLN A 71 21.27 30.99 -17.97
N ILE A 72 22.57 31.24 -17.81
CA ILE A 72 23.17 32.58 -17.90
C ILE A 72 24.25 32.55 -19.00
N ALA A 73 24.28 33.60 -19.81
CA ALA A 73 25.27 33.83 -20.85
C ALA A 73 26.06 35.11 -20.53
N PHE A 74 27.38 35.03 -20.65
CA PHE A 74 28.30 36.15 -20.58
C PHE A 74 28.81 36.44 -21.99
N ILE A 75 28.40 37.58 -22.55
CA ILE A 75 28.64 37.92 -23.96
C ILE A 75 29.56 39.15 -24.02
N PRO A 76 30.78 39.02 -24.55
CA PRO A 76 31.68 40.14 -24.74
C PRO A 76 31.06 41.20 -25.67
N GLU A 77 31.25 42.46 -25.32
CA GLU A 77 30.78 43.59 -26.10
C GLU A 77 31.50 43.64 -27.47
N GLY A 78 30.73 43.60 -28.56
CA GLY A 78 31.26 43.53 -29.93
C GLY A 78 31.26 42.13 -30.57
N PHE A 79 30.78 41.09 -29.87
CA PHE A 79 30.70 39.73 -30.42
C PHE A 79 29.72 39.60 -31.60
N TYR A 80 28.56 40.26 -31.55
CA TYR A 80 27.71 40.43 -32.73
C TYR A 80 28.34 41.54 -33.58
N GLY A 81 28.87 41.20 -34.76
CA GLY A 81 29.71 42.09 -35.56
C GLY A 81 29.06 43.43 -35.90
N LYS A 82 29.83 44.52 -35.78
CA LYS A 82 29.51 45.81 -36.41
C LYS A 82 30.21 45.87 -37.76
N ASN A 83 29.49 46.22 -38.83
CA ASN A 83 30.13 46.63 -40.09
C ASN A 83 30.54 48.11 -40.04
N SER A 84 31.28 48.56 -41.06
CA SER A 84 31.97 49.86 -41.17
C SER A 84 31.08 51.13 -41.13
N SER A 85 29.78 50.96 -40.91
CA SER A 85 28.77 52.02 -40.77
C SER A 85 28.18 52.10 -39.34
N GLY A 86 28.65 51.28 -38.40
CA GLY A 86 28.22 51.32 -36.99
C GLY A 86 26.84 50.72 -36.72
N ILE A 87 26.28 49.98 -37.68
CA ILE A 87 24.98 49.30 -37.58
C ILE A 87 25.24 47.79 -37.37
N GLU A 88 24.52 47.19 -36.42
CA GLU A 88 24.54 45.73 -36.17
C GLU A 88 23.93 45.01 -37.38
N GLU A 89 24.67 44.10 -38.02
CA GLU A 89 24.18 43.36 -39.18
C GLU A 89 23.59 42.01 -38.74
N ILE A 90 22.34 41.77 -39.15
CA ILE A 90 21.61 40.51 -38.98
C ILE A 90 22.22 39.50 -39.96
N TYR A 91 22.87 38.44 -39.47
CA TYR A 91 23.18 37.29 -40.32
C TYR A 91 21.88 36.53 -40.62
N SER A 92 21.35 36.70 -41.83
CA SER A 92 20.22 35.92 -42.34
C SER A 92 20.70 34.79 -43.24
N ASP A 93 20.47 33.54 -42.84
CA ASP A 93 20.35 32.44 -43.81
C ASP A 93 18.96 32.50 -44.48
N ALA A 94 18.80 31.77 -45.59
CA ALA A 94 17.72 31.88 -46.57
C ALA A 94 16.26 31.74 -46.06
N ASP A 95 16.04 31.52 -44.76
CA ASP A 95 14.73 31.32 -44.12
C ASP A 95 14.27 32.49 -43.21
N GLY A 96 15.00 33.62 -43.17
CA GLY A 96 14.43 34.90 -42.71
C GLY A 96 14.16 35.06 -41.21
N ASP A 97 14.77 34.26 -40.33
CA ASP A 97 14.64 34.42 -38.88
C ASP A 97 15.72 35.33 -38.25
N ASN A 98 15.26 36.30 -37.46
CA ASN A 98 16.06 37.34 -36.80
C ASN A 98 16.94 36.73 -35.68
N LYS A 99 18.20 36.38 -35.96
CA LYS A 99 19.18 35.98 -34.92
C LYS A 99 19.72 37.21 -34.17
N ASN A 100 19.03 37.62 -33.11
CA ASN A 100 19.62 38.49 -32.07
C ASN A 100 19.35 37.95 -30.65
N SER A 101 19.23 36.63 -30.50
CA SER A 101 19.20 35.94 -29.22
C SER A 101 20.28 34.87 -29.18
N ALA A 102 21.10 34.88 -28.14
CA ALA A 102 22.12 33.85 -27.95
C ALA A 102 21.43 32.47 -27.89
N GLU A 103 21.89 31.49 -28.68
CA GLU A 103 21.42 30.10 -28.59
C GLU A 103 22.02 29.49 -27.32
N PHE A 104 21.21 29.36 -26.26
CA PHE A 104 21.62 28.75 -25.00
C PHE A 104 21.74 27.22 -25.17
N PRO A 105 22.70 26.55 -24.49
CA PRO A 105 22.91 25.11 -24.57
C PRO A 105 21.85 24.36 -23.75
N SER A 106 20.59 24.50 -24.18
CA SER A 106 19.44 23.85 -23.57
C SER A 106 18.44 23.39 -24.62
N LYS A 107 17.87 22.22 -24.39
CA LYS A 107 16.78 21.63 -25.16
C LYS A 107 15.48 21.62 -24.37
N LEU A 108 14.35 21.76 -25.07
CA LEU A 108 13.03 21.62 -24.47
C LEU A 108 12.54 20.20 -24.66
N LEU A 109 12.40 19.44 -23.57
CA LEU A 109 11.85 18.10 -23.63
C LEU A 109 10.37 18.11 -23.30
N LYS A 110 9.58 17.50 -24.18
CA LYS A 110 8.17 17.19 -23.97
C LYS A 110 8.01 15.74 -23.54
N ILE A 111 7.55 15.56 -22.33
CA ILE A 111 7.34 14.26 -21.70
C ILE A 111 5.83 14.01 -21.65
N LYS A 112 5.33 13.12 -22.50
CA LYS A 112 3.91 12.77 -22.55
C LYS A 112 3.68 11.43 -21.88
N ILE A 113 2.81 11.41 -20.88
CA ILE A 113 2.38 10.19 -20.19
C ILE A 113 1.17 9.63 -20.93
N ASN A 114 1.16 8.32 -21.14
CA ASN A 114 -0.01 7.61 -21.64
C ASN A 114 -0.74 6.94 -20.46
N SER A 115 -1.34 7.72 -19.55
CA SER A 115 -2.08 7.17 -18.40
C SER A 115 -3.59 7.29 -18.60
N ARG A 116 -4.34 6.26 -18.22
CA ARG A 116 -5.82 6.24 -18.27
C ARG A 116 -6.47 6.11 -16.89
N PHE A 117 -5.69 5.93 -15.83
CA PHE A 117 -6.19 5.48 -14.52
C PHE A 117 -5.57 6.22 -13.33
N ARG A 118 -4.53 7.03 -13.54
CA ARG A 118 -3.86 7.78 -12.49
C ARG A 118 -3.57 9.21 -12.95
N GLU A 119 -3.92 10.16 -12.11
CA GLU A 119 -3.52 11.55 -12.31
C GLU A 119 -2.07 11.75 -11.85
N TYR A 120 -1.23 12.29 -12.74
CA TYR A 120 0.16 12.64 -12.44
C TYR A 120 0.27 14.11 -12.12
N GLY A 121 1.17 14.46 -11.20
CA GLY A 121 1.47 15.84 -10.88
C GLY A 121 2.93 16.18 -11.12
N HIS A 122 3.25 17.46 -11.02
CA HIS A 122 4.61 17.99 -11.14
C HIS A 122 5.66 17.23 -10.30
N LYS A 123 5.27 16.68 -9.13
CA LYS A 123 6.21 15.92 -8.26
C LYS A 123 6.61 14.58 -8.86
N ASP A 124 5.73 13.92 -9.61
CA ASP A 124 6.01 12.60 -10.20
C ASP A 124 7.01 12.72 -11.35
N PHE A 125 6.84 13.75 -12.20
CA PHE A 125 7.79 14.05 -13.28
C PHE A 125 9.16 14.41 -12.74
N LEU A 126 9.20 15.34 -11.77
CA LEU A 126 10.46 15.75 -11.16
C LEU A 126 11.14 14.57 -10.44
N GLY A 127 10.38 13.76 -9.70
CA GLY A 127 10.89 12.57 -9.01
C GLY A 127 11.50 11.55 -9.98
N SER A 128 10.86 11.33 -11.13
CA SER A 128 11.35 10.39 -12.14
C SER A 128 12.61 10.92 -12.84
N LEU A 129 12.66 12.22 -13.16
CA LEU A 129 13.85 12.88 -13.69
C LEU A 129 15.02 12.83 -12.70
N THR A 130 14.78 13.08 -11.41
CA THR A 130 15.83 12.97 -10.39
C THR A 130 16.24 11.52 -10.11
N GLY A 131 15.34 10.56 -10.32
CA GLY A 131 15.60 9.13 -10.19
C GLY A 131 16.61 8.59 -11.21
N LEU A 132 16.85 9.33 -12.30
CA LEU A 132 17.95 9.07 -13.23
C LEU A 132 19.32 9.53 -12.71
N ASN A 133 19.43 9.88 -11.42
CA ASN A 133 20.61 10.50 -10.81
C ASN A 133 21.05 11.81 -11.48
N ILE A 134 20.13 12.50 -12.17
CA ILE A 134 20.38 13.79 -12.79
C ILE A 134 20.25 14.89 -11.73
N LYS A 135 21.27 15.76 -11.70
CA LYS A 135 21.29 16.88 -10.76
C LYS A 135 20.23 17.94 -11.12
N ARG A 136 19.55 18.49 -10.12
CA ARG A 136 18.41 19.42 -10.30
C ARG A 136 18.81 20.70 -11.03
N GLU A 137 20.04 21.16 -10.82
CA GLU A 137 20.61 22.34 -11.46
C GLU A 137 20.77 22.22 -12.98
N LEU A 138 20.76 21.02 -13.56
CA LEU A 138 20.82 20.85 -15.02
C LEU A 138 19.45 20.93 -15.71
N MET A 139 18.40 21.20 -14.94
CA MET A 139 17.02 21.30 -15.42
C MET A 139 16.45 22.69 -15.14
N GLY A 140 15.67 23.23 -16.07
CA GLY A 140 14.87 24.43 -15.91
C GLY A 140 13.62 24.19 -15.07
N ASP A 141 12.59 25.00 -15.28
CA ASP A 141 11.29 24.78 -14.68
C ASP A 141 10.50 23.69 -15.41
N LEU A 142 9.57 23.04 -14.73
CA LEU A 142 8.74 22.01 -15.32
C LEU A 142 7.30 22.51 -15.39
N ILE A 143 6.78 22.69 -16.61
CA ILE A 143 5.38 23.06 -16.82
C ILE A 143 4.61 21.79 -17.15
N PHE A 144 3.52 21.56 -16.43
CA PHE A 144 2.67 20.38 -16.61
C PHE A 144 1.28 20.79 -17.07
N ASP A 145 0.83 20.20 -18.18
CA ASP A 145 -0.51 20.33 -18.71
C ASP A 145 -1.14 18.94 -18.95
N LYS A 146 -2.06 18.56 -18.07
CA LYS A 146 -2.86 17.31 -18.10
C LYS A 146 -2.05 16.02 -18.10
N GLU A 147 -1.55 15.58 -19.25
CA GLU A 147 -0.80 14.33 -19.44
C GLU A 147 0.58 14.62 -20.03
N THR A 148 0.93 15.89 -20.24
CA THR A 148 2.18 16.30 -20.88
C THR A 148 2.92 17.26 -19.98
N ALA A 149 4.21 17.02 -19.74
CA ALA A 149 5.11 17.97 -19.11
C ALA A 149 6.13 18.49 -20.13
N TYR A 150 6.55 19.74 -19.94
CA TYR A 150 7.60 20.38 -20.71
C TYR A 150 8.69 20.81 -19.74
N VAL A 151 9.93 20.44 -20.02
CA VAL A 151 11.07 20.73 -19.15
C VAL A 151 12.29 21.12 -20.00
N PRO A 152 12.82 22.34 -19.84
CA PRO A 152 14.13 22.73 -20.33
C PRO A 152 15.20 21.92 -19.62
N VAL A 153 16.16 21.38 -20.35
CA VAL A 153 17.30 20.65 -19.78
C VAL A 153 18.58 21.07 -20.49
N SER A 154 19.72 20.97 -19.80
CA SER A 154 21.03 21.16 -20.43
C SER A 154 21.23 20.12 -21.54
N ASP A 155 21.84 20.54 -22.64
CA ASP A 155 22.14 19.66 -23.79
C ASP A 155 22.97 18.43 -23.39
N LYS A 156 23.81 18.55 -22.36
CA LYS A 156 24.62 17.44 -21.85
C LYS A 156 23.81 16.25 -21.34
N ILE A 157 22.56 16.48 -20.94
CA ILE A 157 21.69 15.45 -20.38
C ILE A 157 20.45 15.20 -21.24
N SER A 158 20.22 15.97 -22.30
CA SER A 158 19.02 15.84 -23.12
C SER A 158 18.90 14.45 -23.73
N ASP A 159 19.97 13.96 -24.35
CA ASP A 159 19.99 12.69 -25.07
C ASP A 159 19.90 11.52 -24.09
N TYR A 160 20.49 11.68 -22.91
CA TYR A 160 20.37 10.74 -21.81
C TYR A 160 18.92 10.68 -21.30
N ILE A 161 18.23 11.80 -21.09
CA ILE A 161 16.82 11.80 -20.69
C ILE A 161 15.93 11.21 -21.79
N LEU A 162 16.13 11.59 -23.05
CA LEU A 162 15.40 11.03 -24.20
C LEU A 162 15.54 9.50 -24.27
N THR A 163 16.74 9.00 -23.95
CA THR A 163 17.05 7.57 -24.03
C THR A 163 16.63 6.81 -22.76
N GLU A 164 16.78 7.37 -21.57
CA GLU A 164 16.60 6.63 -20.31
C GLU A 164 15.28 6.92 -19.59
N LEU A 165 14.67 8.10 -19.79
CA LEU A 165 13.40 8.42 -19.15
C LEU A 165 12.25 7.72 -19.88
N LYS A 166 11.98 6.48 -19.48
CA LYS A 166 10.93 5.65 -20.10
C LYS A 166 9.60 5.65 -19.35
N GLN A 167 9.58 6.16 -18.12
CA GLN A 167 8.37 6.22 -17.30
C GLN A 167 8.38 7.40 -16.34
N ILE A 168 7.17 7.89 -16.04
CA ILE A 168 6.91 8.79 -14.93
C ILE A 168 6.13 8.03 -13.86
N GLY A 169 6.73 7.87 -12.67
CA GLY A 169 6.18 7.03 -11.62
C GLY A 169 6.09 5.56 -12.06
N ARG A 170 4.89 5.08 -12.37
CA ARG A 170 4.65 3.70 -12.84
C ARG A 170 4.10 3.63 -14.28
N ASP A 171 3.75 4.77 -14.88
CA ASP A 171 3.22 4.82 -16.24
C ASP A 171 4.28 5.26 -17.24
N LYS A 172 4.21 4.67 -18.43
CA LYS A 172 5.15 4.97 -19.51
C LYS A 172 4.97 6.39 -19.99
N CYS A 173 6.10 7.01 -20.29
CA CYS A 173 6.14 8.28 -20.98
C CYS A 173 6.88 8.15 -22.31
N SER A 174 6.45 8.91 -23.31
CA SER A 174 7.30 9.28 -24.43
C SER A 174 8.00 10.59 -24.08
N VAL A 175 9.25 10.72 -24.53
CA VAL A 175 10.02 11.95 -24.42
C VAL A 175 10.42 12.33 -25.83
N GLU A 176 10.07 13.55 -26.21
CA GLU A 176 10.38 14.13 -27.52
C GLU A 176 11.08 15.48 -27.28
N GLU A 177 12.01 15.83 -28.15
CA GLU A 177 12.60 17.17 -28.18
C GLU A 177 11.69 18.08 -29.01
N GLU A 178 11.32 19.22 -28.45
CA GLU A 178 10.50 20.22 -29.13
C GLU A 178 11.36 21.39 -29.61
N ASP A 179 11.00 21.95 -30.77
CA ASP A 179 11.71 23.10 -31.33
C ASP A 179 11.40 24.38 -30.55
N ILE A 180 12.41 24.91 -29.88
CA ILE A 180 12.35 26.13 -29.07
C ILE A 180 12.05 27.38 -29.93
N LYS A 181 12.27 27.32 -31.24
CA LYS A 181 11.96 28.43 -32.16
C LYS A 181 10.46 28.55 -32.44
N ASN A 182 9.71 27.45 -32.29
CA ASN A 182 8.26 27.46 -32.45
C ASN A 182 7.54 27.88 -31.15
N ARG A 183 7.27 29.18 -31.02
CA ARG A 183 6.61 29.73 -29.83
C ARG A 183 5.18 29.23 -29.59
N GLU A 184 4.50 28.67 -30.59
CA GLU A 184 3.14 28.11 -30.41
C GLU A 184 3.13 26.80 -29.60
N ILE A 185 4.27 26.10 -29.53
CA ILE A 185 4.42 24.82 -28.83
C ILE A 185 4.84 25.02 -27.36
N ILE A 186 5.41 26.17 -27.04
CA ILE A 186 5.92 26.49 -25.71
C ILE A 186 4.73 26.76 -24.77
N PRO A 187 4.48 25.91 -23.74
CA PRO A 187 3.34 26.12 -22.84
C PRO A 187 3.54 27.36 -21.96
N GLU A 188 2.45 28.07 -21.72
CA GLU A 188 2.41 29.18 -20.76
C GLU A 188 2.03 28.71 -19.35
N TYR A 189 2.51 29.43 -18.33
CA TYR A 189 2.09 29.19 -16.95
C TYR A 189 0.60 29.51 -16.77
N LYS A 190 -0.18 28.52 -16.36
CA LYS A 190 -1.58 28.72 -15.96
C LYS A 190 -1.64 29.22 -14.52
N TYR A 191 -1.98 30.49 -14.38
CA TYR A 191 -2.20 31.15 -13.09
C TYR A 191 -3.70 31.30 -12.81
N ASP A 192 -4.13 30.98 -11.59
CA ASP A 192 -5.44 31.41 -11.09
C ASP A 192 -5.30 32.83 -10.52
N ASP A 193 -5.99 33.77 -11.15
CA ASP A 193 -5.85 35.20 -10.94
C ASP A 193 -6.71 35.68 -9.78
N LYS A 194 -6.04 36.04 -8.69
CA LYS A 194 -6.72 36.56 -7.49
C LYS A 194 -6.37 38.01 -7.26
N PHE A 195 -7.42 38.82 -7.11
CA PHE A 195 -7.30 40.22 -6.73
C PHE A 195 -7.51 40.36 -5.22
N ILE A 196 -6.43 40.53 -4.47
CA ILE A 196 -6.50 40.82 -3.04
C ILE A 196 -6.13 42.28 -2.76
N THR A 197 -6.77 42.87 -1.75
CA THR A 197 -6.42 44.22 -1.29
C THR A 197 -5.53 44.11 -0.08
N VAL A 198 -4.34 44.73 -0.14
CA VAL A 198 -3.43 44.79 1.00
C VAL A 198 -3.24 46.23 1.50
N PRO A 199 -3.07 46.41 2.83
CA PRO A 199 -2.71 47.70 3.41
C PRO A 199 -1.32 48.21 2.97
N SER A 200 -0.36 47.31 2.76
CA SER A 200 1.03 47.68 2.41
C SER A 200 1.73 46.58 1.62
N LYS A 201 2.91 46.88 1.06
CA LYS A 201 3.77 45.90 0.36
C LYS A 201 4.65 45.06 1.31
N ARG A 202 4.43 45.16 2.63
CA ARG A 202 5.21 44.40 3.62
C ARG A 202 4.87 42.91 3.53
N LEU A 203 5.88 42.05 3.73
CA LEU A 203 5.74 40.60 3.68
C LEU A 203 4.63 40.10 4.61
N ASP A 204 4.61 40.54 5.87
CA ASP A 204 3.56 40.19 6.84
C ASP A 204 2.14 40.56 6.37
N SER A 205 1.98 41.74 5.77
CA SER A 205 0.73 42.25 5.23
C SER A 205 0.24 41.43 4.03
N ILE A 206 1.16 40.92 3.22
CA ILE A 206 0.87 40.12 2.04
C ILE A 206 0.56 38.69 2.44
N VAL A 207 1.40 38.07 3.26
CA VAL A 207 1.22 36.69 3.75
C VAL A 207 -0.08 36.55 4.54
N ALA A 208 -0.43 37.53 5.38
CA ALA A 208 -1.72 37.54 6.08
C ALA A 208 -2.90 37.57 5.12
N ALA A 209 -2.84 38.41 4.07
CA ALA A 209 -3.90 38.54 3.10
C ALA A 209 -4.03 37.31 2.18
N ILE A 210 -2.91 36.62 1.89
CA ILE A 210 -2.90 35.37 1.11
C ILE A 210 -3.44 34.19 1.93
N THR A 211 -3.02 34.06 3.19
CA THR A 211 -3.37 32.91 4.05
C THR A 211 -4.70 33.09 4.78
N LEU A 212 -5.30 34.29 4.72
CA LEU A 212 -6.47 34.71 5.50
C LEU A 212 -6.26 34.63 7.03
N LEU A 213 -5.00 34.61 7.47
CA LEU A 213 -4.63 34.68 8.88
C LEU A 213 -4.44 36.13 9.33
N SER A 214 -4.56 36.36 10.64
CA SER A 214 -4.22 37.68 11.20
C SER A 214 -2.71 37.96 11.06
N ARG A 215 -2.34 39.24 10.95
CA ARG A 215 -0.92 39.64 10.87
C ARG A 215 -0.08 39.11 12.03
N ASN A 216 -0.64 38.95 13.23
CA ASN A 216 0.08 38.37 14.36
C ASN A 216 0.36 36.87 14.19
N LYS A 217 -0.57 36.12 13.60
CA LYS A 217 -0.41 34.66 13.39
C LYS A 217 0.61 34.30 12.30
N VAL A 218 0.91 35.22 11.38
CA VAL A 218 1.88 34.97 10.29
C VAL A 218 3.32 35.35 10.65
N ILE A 219 3.53 36.06 11.76
CA ILE A 219 4.88 36.47 12.21
C ILE A 219 5.75 35.24 12.51
N GLU A 220 5.24 34.34 13.35
CA GLU A 220 6.00 33.16 13.77
C GLU A 220 6.37 32.25 12.57
N PRO A 221 5.48 31.96 11.60
CA PRO A 221 5.86 31.27 10.37
C PRO A 221 6.96 31.96 9.57
N ILE A 222 6.93 33.30 9.44
CA ILE A 222 7.96 34.06 8.72
C ILE A 222 9.30 33.95 9.45
N GLU A 223 9.32 34.20 10.77
CA GLU A 223 10.54 34.13 11.59
C GLU A 223 11.15 32.72 11.62
N LYS A 224 10.31 31.67 11.54
CA LYS A 224 10.73 30.26 11.42
C LYS A 224 11.15 29.84 10.00
N GLY A 225 11.25 30.76 9.04
CA GLY A 225 11.68 30.47 7.67
C GLY A 225 10.67 29.67 6.85
N LYS A 226 9.39 29.63 7.27
CA LYS A 226 8.33 28.94 6.52
C LYS A 226 7.83 29.72 5.30
N VAL A 227 8.30 30.95 5.12
CA VAL A 227 8.00 31.81 3.97
C VAL A 227 9.29 32.08 3.21
N LEU A 228 9.26 31.79 1.91
CA LEU A 228 10.36 32.07 1.02
C LEU A 228 9.97 33.19 0.05
N VAL A 229 10.88 34.12 -0.17
CA VAL A 229 10.77 35.17 -1.18
C VAL A 229 11.88 34.95 -2.20
N ASP A 230 11.51 34.75 -3.47
CA ASP A 230 12.44 34.47 -4.56
C ASP A 230 13.44 33.35 -4.22
N TYR A 231 12.92 32.26 -3.63
CA TYR A 231 13.65 31.07 -3.16
C TYR A 231 14.55 31.22 -1.93
N TYR A 232 14.58 32.38 -1.27
CA TYR A 232 15.30 32.56 -0.01
C TYR A 232 14.36 32.56 1.19
N GLU A 233 14.75 31.90 2.29
CA GLU A 233 14.00 32.01 3.55
C GLU A 233 14.02 33.46 4.02
N GLU A 234 12.84 34.08 4.06
CA GLU A 234 12.73 35.46 4.51
C GLU A 234 12.20 35.49 5.93
N LYS A 235 13.03 35.99 6.84
CA LYS A 235 12.72 36.10 8.27
C LYS A 235 12.31 37.51 8.67
N ASP A 236 12.60 38.52 7.84
CA ASP A 236 12.14 39.88 8.06
C ASP A 236 10.70 40.07 7.58
N LYS A 237 9.78 40.01 8.55
CA LYS A 237 8.35 40.30 8.37
C LYS A 237 8.05 41.67 7.75
N SER A 238 8.97 42.62 7.89
CA SER A 238 8.82 43.98 7.39
C SER A 238 9.33 44.20 5.97
N LYS A 239 9.98 43.19 5.36
CA LYS A 239 10.51 43.27 4.00
C LYS A 239 9.46 43.75 3.01
N ILE A 240 9.84 44.74 2.20
CA ILE A 240 9.01 45.25 1.12
C ILE A 240 9.14 44.32 -0.08
N ILE A 241 8.00 43.81 -0.57
CA ILE A 241 7.95 42.90 -1.70
C ILE A 241 7.72 43.68 -3.00
N GLU A 242 8.50 43.36 -4.01
CA GLU A 242 8.49 44.03 -5.32
C GLU A 242 7.53 43.35 -6.30
N THR A 243 7.13 44.10 -7.34
CA THR A 243 6.32 43.53 -8.42
C THR A 243 7.16 42.48 -9.14
N GLY A 244 6.56 41.30 -9.39
CA GLY A 244 7.25 40.16 -10.00
C GLY A 244 7.98 39.26 -8.99
N SER A 245 7.96 39.58 -7.69
CA SER A 245 8.48 38.69 -6.65
C SER A 245 7.62 37.44 -6.51
N LEU A 246 8.31 36.33 -6.25
CA LEU A 246 7.71 35.04 -5.99
C LEU A 246 7.67 34.76 -4.49
N ILE A 247 6.49 34.46 -3.94
CA ILE A 247 6.33 34.06 -2.54
C ILE A 247 5.91 32.59 -2.46
N THR A 248 6.67 31.79 -1.73
CA THR A 248 6.29 30.42 -1.35
C THR A 248 6.01 30.36 0.14
N ILE A 249 4.79 29.94 0.51
CA ILE A 249 4.36 29.80 1.89
C ILE A 249 4.15 28.30 2.15
N ARG A 250 4.96 27.70 3.04
CA ARG A 250 4.84 26.26 3.36
C ARG A 250 3.43 25.96 3.88
N GLY A 251 2.76 25.00 3.23
CA GLY A 251 1.37 24.63 3.54
C GLY A 251 0.28 25.43 2.79
N TYR A 252 0.60 26.56 2.16
CA TYR A 252 -0.39 27.41 1.47
C TYR A 252 -0.16 27.50 -0.05
N GLY A 253 1.09 27.41 -0.51
CA GLY A 253 1.42 27.33 -1.94
C GLY A 253 2.44 28.37 -2.40
N LYS A 254 2.55 28.53 -3.73
CA LYS A 254 3.49 29.41 -4.42
C LYS A 254 2.70 30.45 -5.22
N TYR A 255 3.14 31.71 -5.15
CA TYR A 255 2.38 32.89 -5.58
C TYR A 255 3.29 33.90 -6.27
N LYS A 256 2.93 34.33 -7.49
CA LYS A 256 3.61 35.43 -8.19
C LYS A 256 2.82 36.72 -8.00
N LEU A 257 3.49 37.78 -7.56
CA LEU A 257 2.80 39.01 -7.13
C LEU A 257 2.96 40.15 -8.13
N PHE A 258 1.85 40.78 -8.50
CA PHE A 258 1.86 42.02 -9.28
C PHE A 258 1.06 43.11 -8.56
N PHE A 259 1.66 44.30 -8.40
CA PHE A 259 1.02 45.41 -7.70
C PHE A 259 0.43 46.43 -8.68
N GLY A 260 -0.86 46.74 -8.53
CA GLY A 260 -1.56 47.77 -9.30
C GLY A 260 -2.42 48.69 -8.44
N THR A 261 -2.73 49.89 -8.97
CA THR A 261 -3.64 50.86 -8.33
C THR A 261 -4.88 51.10 -9.19
N ARG A 262 -6.09 50.91 -8.64
CA ARG A 262 -7.35 51.26 -9.32
C ARG A 262 -7.95 52.53 -8.71
N ARG A 263 -8.26 53.54 -9.53
CA ARG A 263 -9.05 54.71 -9.12
C ARG A 263 -10.52 54.30 -8.95
N ASN A 264 -11.09 54.53 -7.77
CA ASN A 264 -12.47 54.20 -7.48
C ASN A 264 -13.40 55.37 -7.89
N LYS A 265 -14.26 55.18 -8.89
CA LYS A 265 -15.11 56.26 -9.46
C LYS A 265 -16.25 56.74 -8.53
N LYS A 266 -16.49 56.11 -7.37
CA LYS A 266 -17.66 56.41 -6.50
C LYS A 266 -17.38 57.14 -5.17
N ARG A 267 -16.13 57.47 -4.81
CA ARG A 267 -15.84 58.26 -3.60
C ARG A 267 -14.68 59.22 -3.85
N LYS A 268 -14.91 60.54 -3.69
CA LYS A 268 -13.90 61.62 -3.70
C LYS A 268 -12.96 61.54 -2.47
N ARG A 269 -12.29 60.41 -2.24
CA ARG A 269 -11.15 60.27 -1.31
C ARG A 269 -10.07 59.42 -1.98
N LYS A 270 -8.84 59.97 -2.09
CA LYS A 270 -7.66 59.24 -2.58
C LYS A 270 -7.20 58.23 -1.52
N THR A 271 -7.91 57.12 -1.34
CA THR A 271 -7.36 55.96 -0.60
C THR A 271 -6.80 54.97 -1.60
N ALA A 272 -5.48 55.02 -1.80
CA ALA A 272 -4.75 54.11 -2.66
C ALA A 272 -4.68 52.72 -2.01
N HIS A 273 -5.67 51.88 -2.31
CA HIS A 273 -5.62 50.46 -1.96
C HIS A 273 -4.76 49.77 -3.02
N LYS A 274 -3.66 49.15 -2.61
CA LYS A 274 -2.82 48.35 -3.50
C LYS A 274 -3.56 47.04 -3.74
N LYS A 275 -4.01 46.82 -4.98
CA LYS A 275 -4.48 45.52 -5.40
C LYS A 275 -3.26 44.69 -5.77
N ILE A 276 -3.16 43.52 -5.18
CA ILE A 276 -2.23 42.49 -5.62
C ILE A 276 -3.01 41.57 -6.55
N TYR A 277 -2.50 41.44 -7.76
CA TYR A 277 -2.84 40.33 -8.62
C TYR A 277 -1.89 39.18 -8.28
N ILE A 278 -2.48 38.06 -7.89
CA ILE A 278 -1.74 36.86 -7.54
C ILE A 278 -2.09 35.79 -8.52
N GLY A 279 -1.09 35.29 -9.24
CA GLY A 279 -1.20 34.03 -9.94
C GLY A 279 -0.86 32.87 -9.01
N LYS A 280 -1.81 31.96 -8.75
CA LYS A 280 -1.54 30.68 -8.06
C LYS A 280 -1.25 29.60 -9.11
N GLU A 281 -0.10 28.95 -9.00
CA GLU A 281 0.30 27.85 -9.89
C GLU A 281 -0.53 26.59 -9.57
N ASN A 282 -1.14 26.00 -10.59
CA ASN A 282 -2.01 24.82 -10.45
C ASN A 282 -1.18 23.56 -10.14
N LYS A 283 -1.06 23.21 -8.86
CA LYS A 283 -0.95 21.80 -8.46
C LYS A 283 -2.36 21.24 -8.47
N MET A 284 -2.57 20.07 -9.10
CA MET A 284 -3.76 19.25 -8.82
C MET A 284 -3.97 19.27 -7.31
N ALA A 285 -5.08 19.89 -6.89
CA ALA A 285 -5.43 19.91 -5.50
C ALA A 285 -5.80 18.47 -5.15
N GLU A 286 -4.99 17.82 -4.30
CA GLU A 286 -5.49 16.70 -3.50
C GLU A 286 -6.82 17.18 -2.91
N LYS A 287 -7.94 16.57 -3.31
CA LYS A 287 -9.19 16.77 -2.59
C LYS A 287 -8.88 16.36 -1.16
N GLU A 288 -8.89 17.33 -0.26
CA GLU A 288 -8.72 17.06 1.16
C GLU A 288 -9.81 16.07 1.57
N ILE A 289 -9.42 14.81 1.86
CA ILE A 289 -10.36 13.78 2.29
C ILE A 289 -11.03 14.30 3.56
N LYS A 290 -12.36 14.41 3.51
CA LYS A 290 -13.14 14.92 4.63
C LYS A 290 -12.89 14.08 5.88
N LYS A 291 -12.94 14.73 7.04
CA LYS A 291 -12.70 14.09 8.35
C LYS A 291 -13.63 12.90 8.61
N GLU A 292 -14.85 12.91 8.06
CA GLU A 292 -15.82 11.80 8.21
C GLU A 292 -15.39 10.48 7.57
N TYR A 293 -14.40 10.50 6.67
CA TYR A 293 -13.84 9.31 6.01
C TYR A 293 -12.47 8.91 6.57
N LYS A 294 -12.04 9.54 7.66
CA LYS A 294 -10.80 9.24 8.36
C LYS A 294 -11.11 8.72 9.75
N TRP A 295 -10.35 7.72 10.19
CA TRP A 295 -10.54 7.21 11.54
C TRP A 295 -10.03 8.20 12.60
N ASN A 296 -10.46 8.01 13.85
CA ASN A 296 -10.14 8.91 14.96
C ASN A 296 -9.19 8.26 15.99
N LEU A 297 -7.88 8.36 15.79
CA LEU A 297 -6.90 7.77 16.72
C LEU A 297 -6.91 8.37 18.15
N SER A 298 -7.67 9.46 18.39
CA SER A 298 -7.78 10.06 19.73
C SER A 298 -8.46 9.16 20.75
N ASP A 299 -9.18 8.13 20.29
CA ASP A 299 -9.85 7.16 21.15
C ASP A 299 -8.85 6.15 21.75
N ILE A 300 -7.62 6.08 21.20
CA ILE A 300 -6.48 5.38 21.81
C ILE A 300 -5.67 6.35 22.69
N TYR A 301 -5.12 7.41 22.09
CA TYR A 301 -4.37 8.47 22.78
C TYR A 301 -4.65 9.83 22.14
N ARG A 302 -4.85 10.87 22.96
CA ARG A 302 -5.09 12.23 22.43
C ARG A 302 -3.81 12.88 21.90
N SER A 303 -2.65 12.40 22.34
CA SER A 303 -1.33 12.89 21.90
C SER A 303 -0.23 11.91 22.29
N TYR A 304 0.95 12.06 21.65
CA TYR A 304 2.14 11.32 22.06
C TYR A 304 2.60 11.61 23.49
N LYS A 305 2.18 12.72 24.10
CA LYS A 305 2.46 12.98 25.52
C LYS A 305 1.72 12.00 26.45
N GLU A 306 0.48 11.63 26.11
CA GLU A 306 -0.27 10.62 26.85
C GLU A 306 0.32 9.22 26.59
N TRP A 307 0.71 8.95 25.35
CA TRP A 307 1.41 7.73 24.96
C TRP A 307 2.74 7.56 25.73
N GLU A 308 3.57 8.60 25.84
CA GLU A 308 4.85 8.55 26.58
C GLU A 308 4.66 8.26 28.07
N LYS A 309 3.55 8.72 28.67
CA LYS A 309 3.21 8.41 30.06
C LYS A 309 2.96 6.92 30.24
N ASP A 310 2.22 6.30 29.34
CA ASP A 310 1.91 4.87 29.37
C ASP A 310 3.14 4.03 28.99
N PHE A 311 4.00 4.52 28.09
CA PHE A 311 5.30 3.92 27.80
C PHE A 311 6.14 3.79 29.07
N GLY A 312 6.25 4.88 29.85
CA GLY A 312 6.94 4.86 31.14
C GLY A 312 6.24 4.00 32.20
N LYS A 313 4.91 3.79 32.11
CA LYS A 313 4.17 2.88 32.98
C LYS A 313 4.50 1.42 32.66
N VAL A 314 4.56 1.05 31.38
CA VAL A 314 4.93 -0.31 30.94
C VAL A 314 6.36 -0.65 31.37
N GLN A 315 7.30 0.28 31.28
CA GLN A 315 8.66 0.08 31.79
C GLN A 315 8.68 -0.27 33.29
N LYS A 316 7.89 0.45 34.11
CA LYS A 316 7.78 0.15 35.55
C LYS A 316 7.11 -1.19 35.82
N LEU A 317 6.03 -1.51 35.10
CA LEU A 317 5.34 -2.79 35.25
C LEU A 317 6.27 -3.95 34.88
N LYS A 318 7.08 -3.82 33.83
CA LYS A 318 8.14 -4.78 33.48
C LYS A 318 9.07 -5.02 34.66
N ASP A 319 9.62 -3.97 35.27
CA ASP A 319 10.52 -4.09 36.42
C ASP A 319 9.84 -4.76 37.64
N GLU A 320 8.56 -4.46 37.88
CA GLU A 320 7.77 -5.13 38.92
C GLU A 320 7.55 -6.62 38.63
N LEU A 321 7.27 -6.99 37.38
CA LEU A 321 7.08 -8.39 36.97
C LEU A 321 8.33 -9.23 37.21
N LEU A 322 9.53 -8.65 37.04
CA LEU A 322 10.79 -9.35 37.33
C LEU A 322 10.93 -9.77 38.79
N MET A 323 10.27 -9.06 39.71
CA MET A 323 10.30 -9.40 41.14
C MET A 323 9.52 -10.68 41.45
N TYR A 324 8.76 -11.24 40.51
CA TYR A 324 7.98 -12.47 40.69
C TYR A 324 8.75 -13.75 40.34
N LYS A 325 9.96 -13.65 39.78
CA LYS A 325 10.79 -14.81 39.44
C LYS A 325 11.04 -15.71 40.67
N GLY A 326 10.81 -17.00 40.50
CA GLY A 326 10.91 -18.04 41.52
C GLY A 326 9.77 -18.09 42.52
N LYS A 327 8.63 -17.42 42.26
CA LYS A 327 7.50 -17.29 43.19
C LYS A 327 6.21 -17.96 42.74
N PHE A 328 6.13 -18.58 41.57
CA PHE A 328 4.87 -19.20 41.09
C PHE A 328 4.41 -20.43 41.87
N SER A 329 5.24 -20.90 42.79
CA SER A 329 4.88 -21.95 43.75
C SER A 329 3.94 -21.47 44.87
N ASP A 330 3.77 -20.15 45.01
CA ASP A 330 2.80 -19.47 45.87
C ASP A 330 1.63 -18.97 45.01
N GLU A 331 0.41 -19.40 45.36
CA GLU A 331 -0.82 -19.09 44.64
C GLU A 331 -1.08 -17.58 44.52
N LYS A 332 -0.89 -16.84 45.62
CA LYS A 332 -1.15 -15.40 45.66
C LYS A 332 -0.16 -14.66 44.77
N LYS A 333 1.11 -15.10 44.76
CA LYS A 333 2.14 -14.51 43.89
C LYS A 333 1.89 -14.77 42.41
N LEU A 334 1.41 -15.97 42.05
CA LEU A 334 1.00 -16.23 40.68
C LEU A 334 -0.19 -15.36 40.25
N SER A 335 -1.24 -15.26 41.08
CA SER A 335 -2.41 -14.41 40.78
C SER A 335 -2.02 -12.93 40.62
N GLU A 336 -1.20 -12.41 41.53
CA GLU A 336 -0.67 -11.04 41.46
C GLU A 336 0.13 -10.80 40.16
N PHE A 337 0.97 -11.77 39.76
CA PHE A 337 1.75 -11.71 38.52
C PHE A 337 0.84 -11.67 37.29
N LEU A 338 -0.11 -12.60 37.16
CA LEU A 338 -1.00 -12.70 36.00
C LEU A 338 -1.82 -11.41 35.80
N LYS A 339 -2.36 -10.84 36.89
CA LYS A 339 -3.10 -9.57 36.85
C LYS A 339 -2.22 -8.39 36.43
N LYS A 340 -0.98 -8.33 36.91
CA LYS A 340 -0.01 -7.29 36.53
C LYS A 340 0.47 -7.44 35.08
N GLN A 341 0.65 -8.67 34.62
CA GLN A 341 0.99 -8.96 33.23
C GLN A 341 -0.16 -8.53 32.32
N GLU A 342 -1.40 -8.86 32.68
CA GLU A 342 -2.58 -8.42 31.94
C GLU A 342 -2.69 -6.87 31.89
N GLU A 343 -2.40 -6.18 33.00
CA GLU A 343 -2.33 -4.71 33.02
C GLU A 343 -1.26 -4.17 32.06
N LEU A 344 -0.07 -4.77 32.06
CA LEU A 344 1.00 -4.41 31.14
C LEU A 344 0.57 -4.61 29.69
N ASP A 345 0.02 -5.78 29.37
CA ASP A 345 -0.33 -6.18 28.01
C ASP A 345 -1.46 -5.31 27.43
N LYS A 346 -2.48 -4.98 28.24
CA LYS A 346 -3.55 -4.03 27.87
C LYS A 346 -3.01 -2.67 27.45
N ILE A 347 -1.98 -2.17 28.15
CA ILE A 347 -1.36 -0.88 27.82
C ILE A 347 -0.45 -1.04 26.60
N ALA A 348 0.34 -2.11 26.55
CA ALA A 348 1.23 -2.44 25.44
C ALA A 348 0.47 -2.49 24.09
N TYR A 349 -0.71 -3.11 24.05
CA TYR A 349 -1.56 -3.14 22.85
C TYR A 349 -1.86 -1.74 22.31
N LYS A 350 -2.24 -0.80 23.20
CA LYS A 350 -2.52 0.59 22.83
C LYS A 350 -1.26 1.34 22.40
N LEU A 351 -0.16 1.13 23.11
CA LEU A 351 1.14 1.74 22.80
C LEU A 351 1.65 1.31 21.42
N TYR A 352 1.42 0.07 21.02
CA TYR A 352 1.78 -0.40 19.68
C TYR A 352 0.82 0.13 18.61
N ALA A 353 -0.49 -0.02 18.83
CA ALA A 353 -1.50 0.31 17.83
C ALA A 353 -1.49 1.80 17.44
N TYR A 354 -1.30 2.71 18.39
CA TYR A 354 -1.35 4.16 18.09
C TYR A 354 -0.34 4.63 17.02
N PRO A 355 0.98 4.45 17.20
CA PRO A 355 1.96 4.81 16.17
C PRO A 355 1.86 3.90 14.92
N GLN A 356 1.47 2.63 15.06
CA GLN A 356 1.31 1.73 13.91
C GLN A 356 0.17 2.20 12.99
N LEU A 357 -1.01 2.46 13.52
CA LEU A 357 -2.15 2.96 12.74
C LEU A 357 -1.88 4.36 12.18
N ALA A 358 -1.20 5.25 12.93
CA ALA A 358 -0.78 6.55 12.41
C ALA A 358 0.18 6.41 11.21
N ARG A 359 1.17 5.51 11.31
CA ARG A 359 2.10 5.21 10.22
C ARG A 359 1.41 4.57 9.01
N ASP A 360 0.38 3.74 9.24
CA ASP A 360 -0.36 3.10 8.15
C ASP A 360 -1.22 4.11 7.36
N LEU A 361 -1.56 5.28 7.93
CA LEU A 361 -2.13 6.41 7.16
C LEU A 361 -1.11 7.12 6.27
N ASN A 362 0.14 7.19 6.72
CA ASN A 362 1.24 7.78 5.99
C ASN A 362 2.58 7.20 6.44
N SER A 363 3.15 6.32 5.61
CA SER A 363 4.44 5.66 5.85
C SER A 363 5.63 6.62 5.96
N SER A 364 5.48 7.89 5.57
CA SER A 364 6.49 8.95 5.74
C SER A 364 6.31 9.78 7.03
N ASP A 365 5.33 9.45 7.87
CA ASP A 365 5.16 10.09 9.17
C ASP A 365 6.35 9.74 10.10
N LYS A 366 7.18 10.74 10.37
CA LYS A 366 8.40 10.61 11.15
C LYS A 366 8.09 10.33 12.63
N GLU A 367 7.12 11.01 13.22
CA GLU A 367 6.80 10.87 14.65
C GLU A 367 6.20 9.48 14.92
N ALA A 368 5.31 9.01 14.04
CA ALA A 368 4.75 7.66 14.11
C ALA A 368 5.83 6.59 13.91
N THR A 369 6.73 6.77 12.94
CA THR A 369 7.80 5.80 12.66
C THR A 369 8.79 5.69 13.82
N GLU A 370 9.23 6.83 14.40
CA GLU A 370 10.16 6.83 15.53
C GLU A 370 9.53 6.18 16.78
N ASN A 371 8.27 6.49 17.09
CA ASN A 371 7.61 5.91 18.26
C ASN A 371 7.25 4.43 18.06
N LEU A 372 6.94 3.99 16.83
CA LEU A 372 6.79 2.57 16.51
C LEU A 372 8.10 1.79 16.75
N GLN A 373 9.24 2.35 16.37
CA GLN A 373 10.54 1.72 16.65
C GLN A 373 10.83 1.65 18.15
N LYS A 374 10.55 2.72 18.91
CA LYS A 374 10.73 2.73 20.37
C LYS A 374 9.94 1.62 21.07
N ILE A 375 8.66 1.45 20.71
CA ILE A 375 7.83 0.40 21.33
C ILE A 375 8.28 -1.00 20.91
N GLN A 376 8.75 -1.20 19.67
CA GLN A 376 9.34 -2.46 19.23
C GLN A 376 10.58 -2.84 20.03
N PHE A 377 11.46 -1.87 20.33
CA PHE A 377 12.62 -2.12 21.20
C PHE A 377 12.19 -2.50 22.62
N LEU A 378 11.23 -1.78 23.21
CA LEU A 378 10.71 -2.09 24.54
C LEU A 378 10.07 -3.49 24.60
N PHE A 379 9.33 -3.90 23.57
CA PHE A 379 8.75 -5.24 23.50
C PHE A 379 9.82 -6.32 23.43
N SER A 380 10.87 -6.11 22.64
CA SER A 380 12.01 -7.05 22.59
C SER A 380 12.69 -7.20 23.94
N GLU A 381 12.82 -6.11 24.69
CA GLU A 381 13.36 -6.10 26.06
C GLU A 381 12.44 -6.88 27.01
N ILE A 382 11.14 -6.58 27.04
CA ILE A 382 10.14 -7.28 27.87
C ILE A 382 10.14 -8.78 27.58
N THR A 383 10.10 -9.19 26.30
CA THR A 383 10.12 -10.61 25.92
C THR A 383 11.40 -11.30 26.41
N THR A 384 12.55 -10.62 26.34
CA THR A 384 13.83 -11.18 26.78
C THR A 384 13.87 -11.33 28.31
N GLU A 385 13.49 -10.28 29.04
CA GLU A 385 13.58 -10.29 30.50
C GLU A 385 12.52 -11.17 31.17
N LEU A 386 11.38 -11.39 30.51
CA LEU A 386 10.30 -12.29 30.98
C LEU A 386 10.38 -13.71 30.40
N SER A 387 11.46 -14.08 29.71
CA SER A 387 11.58 -15.41 29.08
C SER A 387 11.58 -16.59 30.08
N TRP A 388 11.78 -16.31 31.37
CA TRP A 388 11.74 -17.29 32.46
C TRP A 388 10.32 -17.71 32.87
N VAL A 389 9.29 -16.93 32.48
CA VAL A 389 7.91 -17.12 32.93
C VAL A 389 7.35 -18.49 32.52
N ASN A 390 7.44 -18.85 31.24
CA ASN A 390 6.91 -20.13 30.75
C ASN A 390 7.60 -21.36 31.39
N PRO A 391 8.95 -21.44 31.46
CA PRO A 391 9.63 -22.49 32.20
C PRO A 391 9.18 -22.61 33.65
N GLU A 392 9.04 -21.49 34.37
CA GLU A 392 8.64 -21.51 35.78
C GLU A 392 7.19 -21.96 35.97
N LEU A 393 6.28 -21.58 35.07
CA LEU A 393 4.91 -22.08 35.06
C LEU A 393 4.88 -23.61 34.90
N ILE A 394 5.68 -24.16 33.98
CA ILE A 394 5.76 -25.60 33.72
C ILE A 394 6.38 -26.34 34.91
N GLU A 395 7.44 -25.82 35.52
CA GLU A 395 8.07 -26.40 36.72
C GLU A 395 7.07 -26.49 37.88
N ASN A 396 6.19 -25.48 38.02
CA ASN A 396 5.17 -25.42 39.06
C ASN A 396 3.82 -26.05 38.67
N ARG A 397 3.71 -26.70 37.51
CA ARG A 397 2.46 -27.23 36.93
C ARG A 397 1.54 -27.90 37.94
N LYS A 398 2.03 -28.87 38.73
CA LYS A 398 1.21 -29.64 39.68
C LYS A 398 0.49 -28.78 40.73
N LYS A 399 1.09 -27.65 41.12
CA LYS A 399 0.49 -26.67 42.02
C LYS A 399 -0.49 -25.77 41.26
N ILE A 400 -0.06 -25.26 40.11
CA ILE A 400 -0.86 -24.36 39.27
C ILE A 400 -2.16 -25.03 38.79
N GLU A 401 -2.14 -26.31 38.42
CA GLU A 401 -3.32 -27.10 38.07
C GLU A 401 -4.37 -27.17 39.21
N LYS A 402 -3.97 -26.95 40.47
CA LYS A 402 -4.89 -26.81 41.60
C LYS A 402 -5.41 -25.37 41.75
N TYR A 403 -4.56 -24.39 41.48
CA TYR A 403 -4.90 -22.96 41.55
C TYR A 403 -5.93 -22.58 40.50
N ILE A 404 -5.72 -23.00 39.24
CA ILE A 404 -6.56 -22.63 38.10
C ILE A 404 -7.98 -23.21 38.13
N LYS A 405 -8.31 -24.05 39.12
CA LYS A 405 -9.67 -24.52 39.38
C LYS A 405 -10.51 -23.50 40.15
N LYS A 406 -9.89 -22.49 40.74
CA LYS A 406 -10.56 -21.42 41.49
C LYS A 406 -11.02 -20.32 40.54
N GLU A 407 -12.13 -19.69 40.89
CA GLU A 407 -12.75 -18.62 40.10
C GLU A 407 -11.79 -17.45 39.82
N GLU A 408 -10.86 -17.15 40.75
CA GLU A 408 -9.87 -16.07 40.57
C GLU A 408 -8.94 -16.26 39.35
N PHE A 409 -8.81 -17.48 38.84
CA PHE A 409 -7.95 -17.82 37.70
C PHE A 409 -8.73 -18.12 36.42
N SER A 410 -10.06 -17.97 36.42
CA SER A 410 -10.91 -18.36 35.29
C SER A 410 -10.44 -17.71 33.97
N ASP A 411 -10.11 -16.42 34.00
CA ASP A 411 -9.60 -15.65 32.86
C ASP A 411 -8.27 -16.18 32.27
N TYR A 412 -7.44 -16.87 33.05
CA TYR A 412 -6.11 -17.34 32.62
C TYR A 412 -6.06 -18.85 32.39
N LYS A 413 -7.11 -19.56 32.80
CA LYS A 413 -7.14 -21.02 32.85
C LYS A 413 -6.83 -21.65 31.50
N PHE A 414 -7.50 -21.22 30.43
CA PHE A 414 -7.33 -21.80 29.10
C PHE A 414 -5.89 -21.68 28.59
N GLY A 415 -5.29 -20.49 28.71
CA GLY A 415 -3.90 -20.25 28.31
C GLY A 415 -2.90 -21.12 29.09
N LEU A 416 -3.10 -21.27 30.40
CA LEU A 416 -2.26 -22.12 31.25
C LEU A 416 -2.43 -23.61 30.94
N GLU A 417 -3.66 -24.08 30.75
CA GLU A 417 -3.93 -25.46 30.34
C GLU A 417 -3.31 -25.77 28.97
N ASN A 418 -3.37 -24.82 28.03
CA ASN A 418 -2.76 -24.96 26.72
C ASN A 418 -1.22 -25.00 26.80
N LEU A 419 -0.59 -24.17 27.63
CA LEU A 419 0.84 -24.24 27.90
C LEU A 419 1.24 -25.62 28.43
N PHE A 420 0.50 -26.16 29.40
CA PHE A 420 0.78 -27.48 29.97
C PHE A 420 0.52 -28.63 29.00
N ARG A 421 -0.43 -28.49 28.07
CA ARG A 421 -0.66 -29.43 26.97
C ARG A 421 0.55 -29.51 26.04
N LEU A 422 1.16 -28.36 25.72
CA LEU A 422 2.30 -28.24 24.83
C LEU A 422 3.66 -28.46 25.51
N GLN A 423 3.69 -28.75 26.82
CA GLN A 423 4.94 -28.83 27.60
C GLN A 423 5.97 -29.82 27.03
N LYS A 424 5.54 -30.90 26.36
CA LYS A 424 6.45 -31.90 25.76
C LYS A 424 7.33 -31.29 24.67
N HIS A 425 6.89 -30.18 24.08
CA HIS A 425 7.60 -29.45 23.04
C HIS A 425 8.31 -28.22 23.58
N VAL A 426 8.33 -28.03 24.91
CA VAL A 426 9.06 -26.92 25.53
C VAL A 426 10.46 -27.41 25.87
N LEU A 427 11.43 -26.80 25.19
CA LEU A 427 12.84 -27.11 25.34
C LEU A 427 13.38 -26.63 26.69
N ASN A 428 14.41 -27.29 27.18
CA ASN A 428 15.13 -26.77 28.35
C ASN A 428 15.93 -25.50 27.99
N GLU A 429 16.48 -24.83 29.01
CA GLU A 429 17.21 -23.57 28.83
C GLU A 429 18.39 -23.72 27.86
N ARG A 430 19.14 -24.82 27.93
CA ARG A 430 20.33 -25.04 27.10
C ARG A 430 19.94 -25.25 25.64
N GLU A 431 18.92 -26.06 25.37
CA GLU A 431 18.39 -26.33 24.03
C GLU A 431 17.77 -25.07 23.42
N SER A 432 16.97 -24.35 24.20
CA SER A 432 16.38 -23.07 23.80
C SER A 432 17.47 -22.06 23.42
N LYS A 433 18.52 -21.95 24.24
CA LYS A 433 19.68 -21.09 23.97
C LYS A 433 20.42 -21.52 22.72
N LEU A 434 20.65 -22.83 22.53
CA LEU A 434 21.31 -23.35 21.33
C LEU A 434 20.50 -23.01 20.07
N LEU A 435 19.20 -23.29 20.04
CA LEU A 435 18.36 -22.95 18.89
C LEU A 435 18.29 -21.45 18.63
N SER A 436 18.34 -20.63 19.69
CA SER A 436 18.35 -19.17 19.53
C SER A 436 19.54 -18.66 18.70
N TYR A 437 20.71 -19.32 18.79
CA TYR A 437 21.89 -18.97 17.98
C TYR A 437 21.68 -19.24 16.48
N PHE A 438 20.80 -20.18 16.13
CA PHE A 438 20.45 -20.49 14.75
C PHE A 438 19.21 -19.73 14.24
N GLY A 439 18.55 -18.92 15.08
CA GLY A 439 17.32 -18.20 14.71
C GLY A 439 17.49 -17.33 13.46
N SER A 440 18.54 -16.51 13.42
CA SER A 440 18.87 -15.67 12.26
C SER A 440 19.16 -16.51 11.01
N PHE A 441 19.88 -17.62 11.16
CA PHE A 441 20.16 -18.55 10.06
C PHE A 441 18.86 -19.17 9.51
N PHE A 442 17.97 -19.63 10.38
CA PHE A 442 16.68 -20.20 9.98
C PHE A 442 15.76 -19.20 9.25
N SER A 443 15.93 -17.89 9.48
CA SER A 443 15.22 -16.84 8.76
C SER A 443 15.81 -16.48 7.39
N THR A 444 17.07 -16.88 7.14
CA THR A 444 17.82 -16.47 5.94
C THR A 444 17.20 -16.96 4.64
N PRO A 445 16.76 -18.24 4.49
CA PRO A 445 16.14 -18.70 3.24
C PRO A 445 14.94 -17.86 2.80
N ARG A 446 14.10 -17.42 3.76
CA ARG A 446 12.95 -16.54 3.51
C ARG A 446 13.40 -15.19 2.96
N THR A 447 14.45 -14.62 3.53
CA THR A 447 15.04 -13.35 3.08
C THR A 447 15.59 -13.49 1.67
N VAL A 448 16.38 -14.53 1.41
CA VAL A 448 16.96 -14.79 0.07
C VAL A 448 15.86 -15.00 -0.98
N TYR A 449 14.78 -15.71 -0.66
CA TYR A 449 13.62 -15.82 -1.55
C TYR A 449 13.05 -14.45 -1.93
N THR A 450 12.89 -13.57 -0.94
CA THR A 450 12.34 -12.22 -1.13
C THR A 450 13.25 -11.40 -2.03
N GLU A 451 14.57 -11.39 -1.78
CA GLU A 451 15.51 -10.66 -2.63
C GLU A 451 15.48 -11.17 -4.07
N VAL A 452 15.49 -12.49 -4.29
CA VAL A 452 15.50 -13.10 -5.64
C VAL A 452 14.22 -12.84 -6.44
N THR A 453 13.07 -12.79 -5.75
CA THR A 453 11.74 -12.72 -6.40
C THR A 453 11.08 -11.34 -6.37
N VAL A 454 11.61 -10.39 -5.59
CA VAL A 454 11.06 -9.05 -5.43
C VAL A 454 12.09 -7.97 -5.75
N THR A 455 13.31 -8.07 -5.23
CA THR A 455 14.34 -7.02 -5.36
C THR A 455 15.15 -7.16 -6.65
N ASP A 456 15.71 -8.35 -6.89
CA ASP A 456 16.65 -8.64 -8.00
C ASP A 456 15.94 -9.19 -9.25
N VAL A 457 14.62 -9.07 -9.30
CA VAL A 457 13.83 -9.58 -10.42
C VAL A 457 13.79 -8.55 -11.55
N GLU A 458 14.32 -8.91 -12.70
CA GLU A 458 14.11 -8.17 -13.94
C GLU A 458 12.88 -8.72 -14.66
N TRP A 459 11.82 -7.92 -14.72
CA TRP A 459 10.58 -8.32 -15.37
C TRP A 459 10.66 -8.06 -16.89
N PRO A 460 10.36 -9.06 -17.74
CA PRO A 460 10.39 -8.86 -19.19
C PRO A 460 9.34 -7.83 -19.65
N VAL A 461 9.69 -6.99 -20.63
CA VAL A 461 8.74 -6.10 -21.30
C VAL A 461 8.12 -6.81 -22.51
N VAL A 462 6.80 -6.94 -22.50
CA VAL A 462 6.00 -7.50 -23.60
C VAL A 462 5.32 -6.40 -24.39
N LYS A 463 5.15 -6.60 -25.71
CA LYS A 463 4.32 -5.73 -26.57
C LYS A 463 2.99 -6.43 -26.82
N LEU A 464 1.92 -5.88 -26.27
CA LEU A 464 0.55 -6.38 -26.45
C LEU A 464 0.06 -6.08 -27.87
N SER A 465 -1.01 -6.77 -28.28
CA SER A 465 -1.64 -6.59 -29.60
C SER A 465 -2.12 -5.16 -29.87
N THR A 466 -2.40 -4.39 -28.81
CA THR A 466 -2.76 -2.96 -28.87
C THR A 466 -1.58 -2.05 -29.22
N GLY A 467 -0.35 -2.58 -29.25
CA GLY A 467 0.89 -1.81 -29.36
C GLY A 467 1.43 -1.32 -28.01
N GLU A 468 0.64 -1.42 -26.94
CA GLU A 468 1.06 -1.11 -25.57
C GLU A 468 2.21 -2.02 -25.16
N LYS A 469 3.31 -1.43 -24.68
CA LYS A 469 4.37 -2.18 -24.03
C LYS A 469 4.01 -2.29 -22.55
N ALA A 470 3.95 -3.48 -21.98
CA ALA A 470 3.74 -3.70 -20.55
C ALA A 470 4.90 -4.52 -19.97
N GLU A 471 5.40 -4.17 -18.80
CA GLU A 471 6.34 -5.00 -18.06
C GLU A 471 5.57 -6.13 -17.36
N ALA A 472 6.08 -7.36 -17.38
CA ALA A 472 5.42 -8.53 -16.82
C ALA A 472 5.54 -8.59 -15.29
N THR A 473 5.23 -7.50 -14.58
CA THR A 473 5.18 -7.45 -13.12
C THR A 473 3.94 -8.15 -12.57
N PRO A 474 3.87 -8.52 -11.28
CA PRO A 474 2.67 -9.13 -10.69
C PRO A 474 1.39 -8.29 -10.90
N ALA A 475 1.49 -6.96 -10.76
CA ALA A 475 0.36 -6.05 -10.94
C ALA A 475 -0.13 -6.00 -12.39
N ASN A 476 0.80 -5.92 -13.35
CA ASN A 476 0.46 -5.92 -14.78
C ASN A 476 -0.04 -7.29 -15.25
N TYR A 477 0.54 -8.38 -14.73
CA TYR A 477 0.05 -9.75 -14.96
C TYR A 477 -1.42 -9.87 -14.55
N ALA A 478 -1.78 -9.45 -13.34
CA ALA A 478 -3.15 -9.46 -12.87
C ALA A 478 -4.07 -8.57 -13.72
N LYS A 479 -3.64 -7.34 -14.04
CA LYS A 479 -4.40 -6.39 -14.87
C LYS A 479 -4.67 -6.94 -16.27
N VAL A 480 -3.65 -7.51 -16.93
CA VAL A 480 -3.78 -8.05 -18.29
C VAL A 480 -4.67 -9.28 -18.30
N LEU A 481 -4.49 -10.21 -17.36
CA LEU A 481 -5.28 -11.44 -17.35
C LEU A 481 -6.75 -11.21 -16.99
N THR A 482 -7.06 -10.21 -16.17
CA THR A 482 -8.44 -9.90 -15.77
C THR A 482 -9.23 -9.13 -16.82
N LYS A 483 -8.56 -8.20 -17.55
CA LYS A 483 -9.25 -7.27 -18.47
C LYS A 483 -8.98 -7.53 -19.95
N ASN A 484 -7.83 -8.08 -20.33
CA ASN A 484 -7.48 -8.22 -21.75
C ASN A 484 -8.23 -9.40 -22.38
N ARG A 485 -9.12 -9.11 -23.33
CA ARG A 485 -9.91 -10.10 -24.08
C ARG A 485 -9.09 -10.88 -25.10
N ASN A 486 -7.93 -10.38 -25.53
CA ASN A 486 -7.05 -11.09 -26.46
C ASN A 486 -6.30 -12.24 -25.76
N GLN A 487 -6.63 -13.49 -26.11
CA GLN A 487 -6.00 -14.68 -25.52
C GLN A 487 -4.49 -14.76 -25.80
N LYS A 488 -4.01 -14.28 -26.97
CA LYS A 488 -2.58 -14.27 -27.29
C LYS A 488 -1.80 -13.32 -26.38
N ASP A 489 -2.39 -12.18 -26.05
CA ASP A 489 -1.79 -11.22 -25.11
C ASP A 489 -1.75 -11.79 -23.69
N ARG A 490 -2.82 -12.47 -23.25
CA ARG A 490 -2.83 -13.18 -21.96
C ARG A 490 -1.75 -14.26 -21.91
N LYS A 491 -1.61 -15.06 -22.98
CA LYS A 491 -0.55 -16.06 -23.11
C LYS A 491 0.83 -15.43 -23.05
N LEU A 492 1.08 -14.37 -23.83
CA LEU A 492 2.37 -13.66 -23.86
C LEU A 492 2.76 -13.13 -22.48
N MET A 493 1.80 -12.54 -21.76
CA MET A 493 2.00 -12.08 -20.39
C MET A 493 2.29 -13.26 -19.44
N PHE A 494 1.57 -14.37 -19.58
CA PHE A 494 1.79 -15.59 -18.82
C PHE A 494 3.17 -16.21 -19.03
N ASP A 495 3.56 -16.42 -20.29
CA ASP A 495 4.86 -16.99 -20.64
C ASP A 495 6.00 -16.11 -20.10
N SER A 496 5.85 -14.79 -20.19
CA SER A 496 6.85 -13.82 -19.75
C SER A 496 6.98 -13.78 -18.22
N TYR A 497 5.85 -13.81 -17.52
CA TYR A 497 5.81 -13.80 -16.05
C TYR A 497 6.34 -15.12 -15.46
N TYR A 498 5.77 -16.26 -15.85
CA TYR A 498 6.21 -17.56 -15.33
C TYR A 498 7.59 -17.95 -15.84
N GLY A 499 8.01 -17.46 -17.01
CA GLY A 499 9.36 -17.65 -17.51
C GLY A 499 10.45 -17.12 -16.57
N VAL A 500 10.17 -16.07 -15.79
CA VAL A 500 11.11 -15.56 -14.77
C VAL A 500 11.38 -16.62 -13.70
N TYR A 501 10.32 -17.21 -13.15
CA TYR A 501 10.43 -18.25 -12.12
C TYR A 501 11.04 -19.52 -12.70
N LYS A 502 10.64 -19.92 -13.92
CA LYS A 502 11.20 -21.10 -14.60
C LYS A 502 12.71 -20.97 -14.81
N ARG A 503 13.21 -19.80 -15.22
CA ARG A 503 14.66 -19.58 -15.41
C ARG A 503 15.47 -19.70 -14.11
N LYS A 504 14.86 -19.40 -12.95
CA LYS A 504 15.50 -19.45 -11.63
C LYS A 504 15.09 -20.68 -10.81
N GLU A 505 14.42 -21.67 -11.41
CA GLU A 505 13.74 -22.74 -10.67
C GLU A 505 14.67 -23.56 -9.77
N ASN A 506 15.91 -23.82 -10.20
CA ASN A 506 16.88 -24.58 -9.41
C ASN A 506 17.32 -23.81 -8.15
N THR A 507 17.56 -22.51 -8.28
CA THR A 507 17.87 -21.62 -7.15
C THR A 507 16.71 -21.57 -6.18
N ILE A 508 15.49 -21.37 -6.69
CA ILE A 508 14.29 -21.30 -5.85
C ILE A 508 13.99 -22.67 -5.20
N ALA A 509 14.26 -23.79 -5.89
CA ALA A 509 14.15 -25.14 -5.32
C ALA A 509 15.13 -25.35 -4.17
N ALA A 510 16.38 -24.89 -4.29
CA ALA A 510 17.36 -24.97 -3.22
C ALA A 510 16.96 -24.14 -1.98
N ILE A 511 16.38 -22.95 -2.21
CA ILE A 511 15.83 -22.12 -1.14
C ILE A 511 14.65 -22.82 -0.46
N TYR A 512 13.71 -23.36 -1.25
CA TYR A 512 12.54 -24.05 -0.70
C TYR A 512 12.95 -25.32 0.06
N ASN A 513 13.86 -26.13 -0.49
CA ASN A 513 14.42 -27.29 0.20
C ASN A 513 15.04 -26.88 1.55
N SER A 514 15.75 -25.75 1.62
CA SER A 514 16.31 -25.25 2.89
C SER A 514 15.22 -24.93 3.93
N ILE A 515 14.07 -24.42 3.50
CA ILE A 515 12.89 -24.19 4.37
C ILE A 515 12.31 -25.52 4.84
N LEU A 516 12.06 -26.46 3.92
CA LEU A 516 11.54 -27.79 4.24
C LEU A 516 12.46 -28.53 5.24
N GLN A 517 13.77 -28.52 5.01
CA GLN A 517 14.78 -29.12 5.90
C GLN A 517 14.77 -28.46 7.28
N LYS A 518 14.69 -27.12 7.32
CA LYS A 518 14.58 -26.35 8.57
C LYS A 518 13.31 -26.73 9.34
N ASP A 519 12.18 -26.91 8.66
CA ASP A 519 10.92 -27.30 9.31
C ASP A 519 10.97 -28.75 9.84
N ILE A 520 11.54 -29.70 9.09
CA ILE A 520 11.77 -31.08 9.58
C ILE A 520 12.77 -31.11 10.75
N ALA A 521 13.84 -30.31 10.69
CA ALA A 521 14.81 -30.21 11.78
C ALA A 521 14.18 -29.64 13.06
N LYS A 522 13.33 -28.60 12.93
CA LYS A 522 12.56 -28.06 14.05
C LYS A 522 11.58 -29.10 14.61
N MET A 523 10.80 -29.76 13.76
CA MET A 523 9.88 -30.83 14.18
C MET A 523 10.60 -31.86 15.05
N LYS A 524 11.77 -32.36 14.61
CA LYS A 524 12.58 -33.31 15.38
C LYS A 524 13.13 -32.71 16.68
N ALA A 525 13.66 -31.48 16.62
CA ALA A 525 14.23 -30.81 17.79
C ALA A 525 13.19 -30.55 18.89
N TYR A 526 11.95 -30.25 18.50
CA TYR A 526 10.82 -30.07 19.42
C TYR A 526 10.06 -31.37 19.70
N GLU A 527 10.55 -32.54 19.27
CA GLU A 527 9.95 -33.85 19.55
C GLU A 527 8.48 -34.00 19.09
N TYR A 528 8.16 -33.51 17.88
CA TYR A 528 6.87 -33.80 17.23
C TYR A 528 6.93 -35.11 16.44
N ASP A 529 5.81 -35.86 16.42
CA ASP A 529 5.71 -37.16 15.76
C ASP A 529 5.66 -37.07 14.22
N SER A 530 5.17 -35.94 13.69
CA SER A 530 5.10 -35.66 12.25
C SER A 530 5.34 -34.17 11.99
N PHE A 531 5.75 -33.82 10.76
CA PHE A 531 5.89 -32.41 10.39
C PHE A 531 4.56 -31.67 10.47
N LEU A 532 3.46 -32.32 10.07
CA LEU A 532 2.15 -31.68 10.00
C LEU A 532 1.65 -31.36 11.42
N LEU A 533 1.81 -32.27 12.37
CA LEU A 533 1.45 -32.03 13.78
C LEU A 533 2.21 -30.84 14.37
N SER A 534 3.47 -30.63 13.98
CA SER A 534 4.28 -29.49 14.44
C SER A 534 3.69 -28.11 14.07
N PHE A 535 2.87 -28.05 13.01
CA PHE A 535 2.15 -26.83 12.60
C PHE A 535 0.73 -26.75 13.17
N LEU A 536 0.08 -27.89 13.45
CA LEU A 536 -1.33 -27.95 13.81
C LEU A 536 -1.58 -28.03 15.33
N GLU A 537 -0.67 -28.64 16.09
CA GLU A 537 -0.89 -28.96 17.51
C GLU A 537 -1.03 -27.70 18.37
N GLY A 538 -0.41 -26.58 18.00
CA GLY A 538 -0.54 -25.30 18.73
C GLY A 538 -2.01 -24.86 18.88
N ASN A 539 -2.81 -25.06 17.83
CA ASN A 539 -4.25 -24.78 17.80
C ASN A 539 -5.12 -26.01 18.10
N ASN A 540 -4.51 -27.11 18.56
CA ASN A 540 -5.17 -28.38 18.83
C ASN A 540 -6.00 -28.90 17.63
N ILE A 541 -5.44 -28.78 16.42
CA ILE A 541 -6.08 -29.24 15.19
C ILE A 541 -5.58 -30.65 14.87
N PRO A 542 -6.46 -31.67 14.80
CA PRO A 542 -6.06 -33.00 14.37
C PRO A 542 -5.61 -33.02 12.91
N GLU A 543 -4.58 -33.81 12.58
CA GLU A 543 -4.11 -33.99 11.20
C GLU A 543 -5.22 -34.46 10.25
N GLU A 544 -6.18 -35.24 10.76
CA GLU A 544 -7.35 -35.70 10.00
C GLU A 544 -8.15 -34.53 9.41
N VAL A 545 -8.20 -33.37 10.05
CA VAL A 545 -8.92 -32.19 9.53
C VAL A 545 -8.26 -31.67 8.26
N TYR A 546 -6.93 -31.59 8.27
CA TYR A 546 -6.15 -31.18 7.11
C TYR A 546 -6.32 -32.19 5.96
N MET A 547 -6.22 -33.48 6.28
CA MET A 547 -6.40 -34.56 5.31
C MET A 547 -7.83 -34.62 4.75
N ASN A 548 -8.83 -34.35 5.60
CA ASN A 548 -10.23 -34.30 5.21
C ASN A 548 -10.49 -33.16 4.21
N LEU A 549 -9.91 -31.98 4.43
CA LEU A 549 -9.98 -30.85 3.51
C LEU A 549 -9.45 -31.24 2.12
N ILE A 550 -8.19 -31.67 2.03
CA ILE A 550 -7.54 -31.92 0.73
C ILE A 550 -8.22 -33.05 -0.04
N ASN A 551 -8.61 -34.14 0.67
CA ASN A 551 -9.26 -35.28 0.03
C ASN A 551 -10.66 -34.91 -0.47
N THR A 552 -11.45 -34.24 0.37
CA THR A 552 -12.83 -33.88 0.00
C THR A 552 -12.85 -32.84 -1.12
N ALA A 553 -11.97 -31.84 -1.10
CA ALA A 553 -11.87 -30.86 -2.19
C ALA A 553 -11.52 -31.53 -3.52
N LYS A 554 -10.52 -32.42 -3.53
CA LYS A 554 -10.09 -33.18 -4.70
C LYS A 554 -11.18 -34.12 -5.25
N GLU A 555 -11.88 -34.84 -4.37
CA GLU A 555 -12.97 -35.76 -4.73
C GLU A 555 -14.18 -35.02 -5.33
N ASN A 556 -14.40 -33.75 -4.99
CA ASN A 556 -15.58 -32.97 -5.35
C ASN A 556 -15.29 -31.86 -6.38
N THR A 557 -14.53 -32.17 -7.43
CA THR A 557 -14.12 -31.23 -8.49
C THR A 557 -15.12 -31.11 -9.66
N LYS A 558 -16.27 -31.79 -9.61
CA LYS A 558 -17.28 -31.74 -10.68
C LYS A 558 -17.79 -30.32 -10.99
N PRO A 559 -18.16 -29.48 -10.00
CA PRO A 559 -18.62 -28.11 -10.27
C PRO A 559 -17.50 -27.24 -10.86
N LEU A 560 -16.27 -27.41 -10.36
CA LEU A 560 -15.09 -26.73 -10.89
C LEU A 560 -14.90 -27.02 -12.38
N LYS A 561 -14.98 -28.30 -12.77
CA LYS A 561 -14.91 -28.74 -14.17
C LYS A 561 -16.07 -28.20 -15.01
N ARG A 562 -17.30 -28.17 -14.46
CA ARG A 562 -18.47 -27.54 -15.11
C ARG A 562 -18.22 -26.04 -15.35
N TYR A 563 -17.70 -25.32 -14.37
CA TYR A 563 -17.39 -23.90 -14.50
C TYR A 563 -16.35 -23.63 -15.58
N LEU A 564 -15.28 -24.43 -15.66
CA LEU A 564 -14.28 -24.28 -16.73
C LEU A 564 -14.89 -24.45 -18.13
N LYS A 565 -15.76 -25.45 -18.33
CA LYS A 565 -16.51 -25.62 -19.59
C LYS A 565 -17.37 -24.41 -19.91
N LEU A 566 -18.10 -23.91 -18.91
CA LEU A 566 -18.97 -22.76 -19.06
C LEU A 566 -18.16 -21.51 -19.44
N ARG A 567 -17.04 -21.24 -18.76
CA ARG A 567 -16.11 -20.15 -19.10
C ARG A 567 -15.60 -20.27 -20.52
N LYS A 568 -15.12 -21.46 -20.92
CA LYS A 568 -14.64 -21.72 -22.29
C LYS A 568 -15.70 -21.38 -23.34
N LYS A 569 -16.96 -21.78 -23.10
CA LYS A 569 -18.10 -21.49 -23.97
C LYS A 569 -18.39 -19.98 -24.03
N ILE A 570 -18.57 -19.33 -22.88
CA ILE A 570 -18.93 -17.90 -22.79
C ILE A 570 -17.86 -17.01 -23.44
N LEU A 571 -16.58 -17.34 -23.22
CA LEU A 571 -15.47 -16.57 -23.76
C LEU A 571 -15.17 -16.88 -25.25
N GLY A 572 -15.91 -17.80 -25.88
CA GLY A 572 -15.73 -18.17 -27.29
C GLY A 572 -14.37 -18.83 -27.59
N LEU A 573 -13.76 -19.50 -26.61
CA LEU A 573 -12.41 -20.02 -26.72
C LEU A 573 -12.37 -21.44 -27.31
N LYS A 574 -11.57 -21.64 -28.36
CA LYS A 574 -11.33 -22.98 -28.93
C LYS A 574 -10.61 -23.90 -27.94
N LYS A 575 -9.63 -23.34 -27.23
CA LYS A 575 -8.80 -23.97 -26.21
C LYS A 575 -8.82 -23.10 -24.96
N TYR A 576 -8.89 -23.72 -23.79
CA TYR A 576 -8.95 -23.03 -22.51
C TYR A 576 -7.67 -23.31 -21.74
N HIS A 577 -6.95 -22.27 -21.34
CA HIS A 577 -5.64 -22.34 -20.71
C HIS A 577 -5.68 -21.77 -19.29
N ASN A 578 -4.62 -21.99 -18.51
CA ASN A 578 -4.55 -21.46 -17.14
C ASN A 578 -4.69 -19.93 -17.09
N TYR A 579 -4.08 -19.24 -18.05
CA TYR A 579 -4.12 -17.79 -18.18
C TYR A 579 -5.48 -17.23 -18.67
N ASP A 580 -6.49 -18.09 -18.87
CA ASP A 580 -7.89 -17.70 -19.09
C ASP A 580 -8.72 -17.71 -17.80
N GLY A 581 -8.16 -18.22 -16.70
CA GLY A 581 -8.85 -18.37 -15.41
C GLY A 581 -9.30 -17.07 -14.77
N SER A 582 -8.63 -15.94 -15.07
CA SER A 582 -8.88 -14.66 -14.38
C SER A 582 -9.65 -13.64 -15.20
N VAL A 583 -9.85 -13.84 -16.51
CA VAL A 583 -10.57 -12.87 -17.35
C VAL A 583 -12.03 -12.82 -16.93
N ASN A 584 -12.61 -11.63 -16.71
CA ASN A 584 -14.02 -11.55 -16.31
C ASN A 584 -14.91 -12.16 -17.39
N LEU A 585 -16.00 -12.84 -17.06
CA LEU A 585 -16.92 -13.44 -18.03
C LEU A 585 -17.54 -12.38 -18.94
N ILE A 586 -17.85 -11.21 -18.37
CA ILE A 586 -18.43 -10.06 -19.05
C ILE A 586 -17.69 -8.77 -18.67
N GLU A 587 -17.90 -7.70 -19.44
CA GLU A 587 -17.43 -6.36 -19.06
C GLU A 587 -18.50 -5.67 -18.21
N PHE A 588 -18.11 -5.30 -16.98
CA PHE A 588 -18.98 -4.63 -16.02
C PHE A 588 -18.17 -3.54 -15.30
N ASN A 589 -18.58 -2.29 -15.49
CA ASN A 589 -17.85 -1.10 -15.01
C ASN A 589 -18.76 -0.15 -14.21
N LYS A 590 -19.74 -0.69 -13.48
CA LYS A 590 -20.58 0.11 -12.58
C LYS A 590 -19.72 0.60 -11.42
N GLU A 591 -19.83 1.89 -11.12
CA GLU A 591 -19.21 2.51 -9.95
C GLU A 591 -20.18 2.50 -8.77
N TYR A 592 -19.67 2.22 -7.58
CA TYR A 592 -20.40 2.21 -6.33
C TYR A 592 -19.79 3.29 -5.43
N GLU A 593 -20.45 4.42 -5.27
CA GLU A 593 -20.00 5.44 -4.32
C GLU A 593 -19.99 4.90 -2.89
N TYR A 594 -18.98 5.27 -2.10
CA TYR A 594 -18.77 4.69 -0.77
C TYR A 594 -20.00 4.79 0.15
N ASP A 595 -20.69 5.92 0.15
CA ASP A 595 -21.87 6.10 0.99
C ASP A 595 -23.04 5.19 0.59
N ASP A 596 -23.18 4.89 -0.71
CA ASP A 596 -24.16 3.93 -1.21
C ASP A 596 -23.74 2.50 -0.86
N ALA A 597 -22.46 2.16 -1.06
CA ALA A 597 -21.91 0.87 -0.70
C ALA A 597 -22.06 0.57 0.80
N LYS A 598 -21.76 1.54 1.66
CA LYS A 598 -22.01 1.46 3.12
C LYS A 598 -23.47 1.13 3.41
N ASN A 599 -24.41 1.79 2.75
CA ASN A 599 -25.83 1.53 2.95
C ASN A 599 -26.26 0.13 2.44
N ILE A 600 -25.70 -0.32 1.32
CA ILE A 600 -25.93 -1.67 0.78
C ILE A 600 -25.45 -2.73 1.79
N VAL A 601 -24.20 -2.61 2.27
CA VAL A 601 -23.63 -3.54 3.25
C VAL A 601 -24.45 -3.56 4.55
N LEU A 602 -24.83 -2.39 5.08
CA LEU A 602 -25.67 -2.30 6.28
C LEU A 602 -27.02 -3.01 6.14
N LYS A 603 -27.63 -2.96 4.95
CA LYS A 603 -28.91 -3.64 4.69
C LYS A 603 -28.73 -5.15 4.52
N SER A 604 -27.61 -5.56 3.91
CA SER A 604 -27.33 -6.98 3.65
C SER A 604 -27.27 -7.83 4.92
N VAL A 605 -26.83 -7.26 6.05
CA VAL A 605 -26.69 -8.00 7.31
C VAL A 605 -27.96 -8.04 8.17
N ALA A 606 -29.09 -7.53 7.66
CA ALA A 606 -30.38 -7.60 8.36
C ALA A 606 -30.76 -9.01 8.85
N PRO A 607 -30.47 -10.12 8.12
CA PRO A 607 -30.76 -11.48 8.59
C PRO A 607 -30.04 -11.89 9.89
N LEU A 608 -28.94 -11.22 10.27
CA LEU A 608 -28.20 -11.48 11.51
C LEU A 608 -28.85 -10.84 12.75
N GLY A 609 -29.95 -10.11 12.58
CA GLY A 609 -30.73 -9.55 13.66
C GLY A 609 -30.36 -8.11 14.04
N LYS A 610 -31.23 -7.50 14.85
CA LYS A 610 -31.20 -6.05 15.15
C LYS A 610 -29.93 -5.61 15.89
N ASP A 611 -29.39 -6.47 16.76
CA ASP A 611 -28.18 -6.17 17.52
C ASP A 611 -26.96 -6.08 16.60
N TYR A 612 -26.77 -7.06 15.72
CA TYR A 612 -25.69 -7.07 14.73
C TYR A 612 -25.74 -5.83 13.82
N VAL A 613 -26.93 -5.50 13.29
CA VAL A 613 -27.14 -4.29 12.48
C VAL A 613 -26.82 -3.02 13.26
N LYS A 614 -27.23 -2.93 14.54
CA LYS A 614 -26.95 -1.76 15.39
C LYS A 614 -25.45 -1.59 15.60
N LYS A 615 -24.73 -2.67 15.87
CA LYS A 615 -23.26 -2.64 16.04
C LYS A 615 -22.55 -2.26 14.75
N MET A 616 -22.97 -2.78 13.60
CA MET A 616 -22.39 -2.39 12.31
C MET A 616 -22.65 -0.92 11.99
N LYS A 617 -23.85 -0.40 12.28
CA LYS A 617 -24.15 1.04 12.15
C LYS A 617 -23.24 1.90 13.02
N LYS A 618 -22.93 1.45 14.24
CA LYS A 618 -21.98 2.12 15.13
C LYS A 618 -20.60 2.17 14.47
N ALA A 619 -20.10 1.03 14.00
CA ALA A 619 -18.77 0.92 13.38
C ALA A 619 -18.57 1.89 12.21
N VAL A 620 -19.54 2.01 11.31
CA VAL A 620 -19.43 2.87 10.12
C VAL A 620 -19.75 4.35 10.37
N SER A 621 -20.09 4.75 11.61
CA SER A 621 -20.49 6.14 11.92
C SER A 621 -19.64 6.84 12.99
N GLU A 622 -18.86 6.10 13.79
CA GLU A 622 -18.08 6.66 14.91
C GLU A 622 -16.61 6.91 14.59
N GLY A 623 -16.24 7.04 13.31
CA GLY A 623 -14.85 7.33 12.92
C GLY A 623 -13.90 6.15 13.14
N TRP A 624 -14.37 4.91 12.96
CA TRP A 624 -13.52 3.72 13.05
C TRP A 624 -12.81 3.39 11.73
N LEU A 625 -13.29 3.96 10.61
CA LEU A 625 -12.86 3.64 9.25
C LEU A 625 -11.99 4.76 8.64
N ASP A 626 -10.91 4.38 7.97
CA ASP A 626 -10.14 5.25 7.07
C ASP A 626 -10.27 4.75 5.62
N VAL A 627 -11.04 5.46 4.80
CA VAL A 627 -11.76 4.87 3.65
C VAL A 627 -10.98 4.91 2.33
N PHE A 628 -10.48 6.08 1.95
CA PHE A 628 -9.98 6.32 0.59
C PHE A 628 -8.46 6.14 0.50
N GLU A 629 -7.96 5.84 -0.69
CA GLU A 629 -6.52 5.84 -0.96
C GLU A 629 -5.94 7.24 -0.71
N ALA A 630 -4.77 7.28 -0.08
CA ALA A 630 -4.04 8.50 0.18
C ALA A 630 -2.53 8.27 -0.02
N LYS A 631 -1.81 9.34 -0.32
CA LYS A 631 -0.36 9.24 -0.51
C LYS A 631 0.32 8.71 0.74
N GLY A 632 1.11 7.64 0.56
CA GLY A 632 1.88 7.02 1.64
C GLY A 632 1.06 6.11 2.54
N LYS A 633 -0.27 6.02 2.35
CA LYS A 633 -1.15 5.09 3.05
C LYS A 633 -0.80 3.65 2.68
N ARG A 634 -0.91 2.75 3.67
CA ARG A 634 -0.72 1.31 3.48
C ARG A 634 -1.73 0.76 2.46
N SER A 635 -1.26 -0.07 1.54
CA SER A 635 -2.09 -0.73 0.54
C SER A 635 -2.97 -1.84 1.14
N GLY A 636 -4.04 -2.20 0.42
CA GLY A 636 -4.95 -3.28 0.82
C GLY A 636 -6.06 -2.79 1.75
N ALA A 637 -6.59 -3.70 2.55
CA ALA A 637 -7.59 -3.42 3.58
C ALA A 637 -7.31 -4.30 4.80
N TYR A 638 -7.75 -3.86 5.98
CA TYR A 638 -7.73 -4.69 7.19
C TYR A 638 -8.66 -4.12 8.28
N SER A 639 -9.03 -4.98 9.23
CA SER A 639 -9.59 -4.64 10.54
C SER A 639 -8.57 -4.95 11.65
N ALA A 640 -8.28 -3.97 12.51
CA ALA A 640 -7.36 -4.09 13.63
C ALA A 640 -8.11 -3.94 14.96
N GLY A 641 -8.09 -4.99 15.78
CA GLY A 641 -8.67 -4.98 17.12
C GLY A 641 -7.78 -4.29 18.14
N ILE A 642 -8.38 -3.52 19.05
CA ILE A 642 -7.69 -2.92 20.19
C ILE A 642 -8.59 -3.09 21.41
N TYR A 643 -8.24 -4.04 22.26
CA TYR A 643 -9.06 -4.39 23.41
C TYR A 643 -9.34 -3.17 24.31
N GLY A 644 -10.61 -3.00 24.65
CA GLY A 644 -11.08 -1.90 25.50
C GLY A 644 -11.11 -0.52 24.83
N VAL A 645 -11.04 -0.45 23.49
CA VAL A 645 -11.29 0.76 22.70
C VAL A 645 -12.45 0.50 21.73
N HIS A 646 -12.13 0.15 20.50
CA HIS A 646 -12.98 -0.37 19.45
C HIS A 646 -12.04 -0.77 18.30
N PRO A 647 -12.48 -1.60 17.35
CA PRO A 647 -11.67 -1.92 16.18
C PRO A 647 -11.49 -0.70 15.27
N TYR A 648 -10.39 -0.70 14.52
CA TYR A 648 -10.10 0.26 13.46
C TYR A 648 -10.02 -0.45 12.12
N MET A 649 -10.56 0.16 11.07
CA MET A 649 -10.57 -0.42 9.73
C MET A 649 -9.91 0.50 8.72
N LEU A 650 -8.96 -0.03 7.97
CA LEU A 650 -8.31 0.65 6.85
C LEU A 650 -8.86 0.08 5.55
N LEU A 651 -9.26 0.96 4.64
CA LEU A 651 -9.67 0.62 3.28
C LEU A 651 -8.86 1.45 2.27
N ASN A 652 -8.78 0.97 1.04
CA ASN A 652 -8.38 1.78 -0.12
C ASN A 652 -9.53 1.73 -1.15
N TYR A 653 -10.67 2.27 -0.75
CA TYR A 653 -11.92 2.19 -1.49
C TYR A 653 -11.83 2.94 -2.83
N ASN A 654 -12.15 2.26 -3.94
CA ASN A 654 -11.99 2.81 -5.30
C ASN A 654 -13.24 2.65 -6.18
N ASN A 655 -14.43 2.67 -5.57
CA ASN A 655 -15.75 2.63 -6.22
C ASN A 655 -16.01 1.38 -7.10
N THR A 656 -15.20 0.33 -6.99
CA THR A 656 -15.42 -0.93 -7.72
C THR A 656 -16.34 -1.88 -6.95
N LEU A 657 -16.94 -2.86 -7.65
CA LEU A 657 -17.65 -3.97 -7.00
C LEU A 657 -16.77 -4.69 -5.98
N ASP A 658 -15.50 -4.92 -6.30
CA ASP A 658 -14.51 -5.51 -5.39
C ASP A 658 -14.38 -4.69 -4.09
N SER A 659 -14.42 -3.36 -4.17
CA SER A 659 -14.39 -2.49 -2.98
C SER A 659 -15.63 -2.65 -2.09
N VAL A 660 -16.82 -2.93 -2.65
CA VAL A 660 -18.04 -3.20 -1.87
C VAL A 660 -17.90 -4.51 -1.08
N PHE A 661 -17.41 -5.57 -1.73
CA PHE A 661 -17.14 -6.84 -1.07
C PHE A 661 -16.04 -6.71 -0.01
N THR A 662 -14.98 -5.97 -0.29
CA THR A 662 -13.92 -5.68 0.68
C THR A 662 -14.48 -4.96 1.93
N LEU A 663 -15.37 -3.97 1.75
CA LEU A 663 -16.03 -3.31 2.86
C LEU A 663 -16.86 -4.30 3.72
N ALA A 664 -17.63 -5.20 3.09
CA ALA A 664 -18.39 -6.22 3.83
C ALA A 664 -17.49 -7.22 4.56
N HIS A 665 -16.41 -7.65 3.92
CA HIS A 665 -15.40 -8.56 4.46
C HIS A 665 -14.78 -7.98 5.74
N GLU A 666 -14.22 -6.78 5.66
CA GLU A 666 -13.57 -6.14 6.81
C GLU A 666 -14.56 -5.82 7.92
N LEU A 667 -15.81 -5.45 7.58
CA LEU A 667 -16.85 -5.25 8.59
C LEU A 667 -17.20 -6.56 9.30
N GLY A 668 -17.11 -7.71 8.63
CA GLY A 668 -17.22 -9.01 9.29
C GLY A 668 -16.17 -9.22 10.37
N HIS A 669 -14.91 -8.91 10.07
CA HIS A 669 -13.84 -8.94 11.07
C HIS A 669 -14.06 -7.92 12.20
N THR A 670 -14.41 -6.67 11.89
CA THR A 670 -14.70 -5.63 12.89
C THR A 670 -15.80 -6.06 13.85
N LEU A 671 -16.89 -6.68 13.36
CA LEU A 671 -17.95 -7.16 14.23
C LEU A 671 -17.52 -8.39 15.04
N HIS A 672 -16.72 -9.29 14.47
CA HIS A 672 -16.16 -10.41 15.22
C HIS A 672 -15.31 -9.91 16.40
N THR A 673 -14.40 -8.96 16.17
CA THR A 673 -13.62 -8.31 17.24
C THR A 673 -14.53 -7.68 18.29
N LEU A 674 -15.55 -6.93 17.86
CA LEU A 674 -16.46 -6.26 18.79
C LEU A 674 -17.25 -7.26 19.67
N TYR A 675 -17.76 -8.35 19.10
CA TYR A 675 -18.45 -9.39 19.87
C TYR A 675 -17.49 -10.09 20.83
N SER A 676 -16.24 -10.35 20.41
CA SER A 676 -15.24 -10.97 21.28
C SER A 676 -14.89 -10.07 22.47
N ASP A 677 -14.51 -8.82 22.20
CA ASP A 677 -14.09 -7.84 23.21
C ASP A 677 -15.18 -7.56 24.26
N GLU A 678 -16.44 -7.58 23.85
CA GLU A 678 -17.58 -7.34 24.75
C GLU A 678 -17.90 -8.54 25.66
N ASN A 679 -17.49 -9.75 25.28
CA ASN A 679 -17.92 -10.98 25.95
C ASN A 679 -16.77 -11.79 26.55
N GLN A 680 -15.51 -11.43 26.28
CA GLN A 680 -14.33 -12.11 26.81
C GLN A 680 -13.42 -11.17 27.62
N PRO A 681 -12.74 -11.68 28.66
CA PRO A 681 -11.63 -10.98 29.29
C PRO A 681 -10.49 -10.81 28.27
N PHE A 682 -9.57 -9.89 28.53
CA PHE A 682 -8.47 -9.57 27.61
C PHE A 682 -7.66 -10.81 27.23
N SER A 683 -7.32 -11.64 28.21
CA SER A 683 -6.58 -12.90 28.03
C SER A 683 -7.27 -13.93 27.10
N MET A 684 -8.57 -13.79 26.85
CA MET A 684 -9.35 -14.68 25.97
C MET A 684 -10.06 -13.93 24.85
N SER A 685 -9.74 -12.65 24.61
CA SER A 685 -10.40 -11.85 23.58
C SER A 685 -9.86 -12.09 22.17
N ASP A 686 -8.59 -12.47 22.04
CA ASP A 686 -7.98 -12.74 20.74
C ASP A 686 -8.37 -14.14 20.24
N TYR A 687 -9.10 -14.19 19.12
CA TYR A 687 -9.41 -15.41 18.39
C TYR A 687 -8.34 -15.76 17.36
N THR A 688 -8.26 -17.04 16.98
CA THR A 688 -7.34 -17.49 15.94
C THR A 688 -7.82 -17.08 14.54
N ILE A 689 -6.87 -16.93 13.60
CA ILE A 689 -7.18 -16.69 12.17
C ILE A 689 -8.11 -17.79 11.62
N PHE A 690 -7.99 -19.01 12.13
CA PHE A 690 -8.80 -20.17 11.75
C PHE A 690 -10.32 -20.01 12.00
N VAL A 691 -10.73 -19.05 12.83
CA VAL A 691 -12.14 -18.71 13.03
C VAL A 691 -12.47 -17.32 12.49
N ALA A 692 -11.47 -16.44 12.39
CA ALA A 692 -11.62 -15.05 11.97
C ALA A 692 -12.31 -14.90 10.60
N GLU A 693 -11.88 -15.68 9.61
CA GLU A 693 -12.37 -15.63 8.23
C GLU A 693 -13.82 -16.09 8.07
N VAL A 694 -14.36 -16.84 9.03
CA VAL A 694 -15.76 -17.29 8.98
C VAL A 694 -16.72 -16.09 9.00
N ALA A 695 -16.41 -15.05 9.78
CA ALA A 695 -17.27 -13.87 9.89
C ALA A 695 -17.26 -13.00 8.63
N SER A 696 -16.07 -12.80 8.05
CA SER A 696 -15.87 -11.96 6.86
C SER A 696 -16.52 -12.61 5.63
N THR A 697 -16.28 -13.89 5.38
CA THR A 697 -16.88 -14.60 4.24
C THR A 697 -18.40 -14.77 4.38
N PHE A 698 -18.92 -14.85 5.60
CA PHE A 698 -20.37 -14.89 5.83
C PHE A 698 -21.03 -13.56 5.42
N ASN A 699 -20.42 -12.43 5.76
CA ASN A 699 -20.92 -11.11 5.37
C ASN A 699 -20.86 -10.87 3.86
N GLU A 700 -19.79 -11.32 3.19
CA GLU A 700 -19.74 -11.29 1.72
C GLU A 700 -20.90 -12.06 1.08
N ARG A 701 -21.27 -13.21 1.66
CA ARG A 701 -22.36 -14.02 1.16
C ARG A 701 -23.72 -13.34 1.34
N LEU A 702 -23.95 -12.71 2.49
CA LEU A 702 -25.14 -11.89 2.72
C LEU A 702 -25.21 -10.70 1.77
N LEU A 703 -24.07 -10.04 1.53
CA LEU A 703 -23.96 -8.94 0.55
C LEU A 703 -24.34 -9.42 -0.84
N LEU A 704 -23.81 -10.56 -1.29
CA LEU A 704 -24.12 -11.15 -2.58
C LEU A 704 -25.63 -11.39 -2.74
N ASP A 705 -26.25 -12.08 -1.78
CA ASP A 705 -27.69 -12.39 -1.86
C ASP A 705 -28.51 -11.09 -1.84
N TYR A 706 -28.17 -10.12 -1.00
CA TYR A 706 -28.84 -8.81 -0.99
C TYR A 706 -28.72 -8.08 -2.34
N MET A 707 -27.52 -8.01 -2.93
CA MET A 707 -27.33 -7.32 -4.21
C MET A 707 -28.04 -8.06 -5.34
N LEU A 708 -28.03 -9.40 -5.35
CA LEU A 708 -28.78 -10.20 -6.32
C LEU A 708 -30.29 -10.03 -6.17
N GLU A 709 -30.82 -9.84 -4.97
CA GLU A 709 -32.25 -9.59 -4.77
C GLU A 709 -32.69 -8.17 -5.18
N ASN A 710 -31.75 -7.22 -5.24
CA ASN A 710 -32.03 -5.80 -5.48
C ASN A 710 -31.56 -5.29 -6.85
N THR A 711 -31.10 -6.17 -7.74
CA THR A 711 -30.73 -5.80 -9.12
C THR A 711 -31.41 -6.68 -10.17
N ASP A 712 -32.00 -6.01 -11.15
CA ASP A 712 -32.60 -6.64 -12.34
C ASP A 712 -31.65 -6.61 -13.55
N ASP A 713 -30.49 -5.95 -13.46
CA ASP A 713 -29.51 -5.90 -14.55
C ASP A 713 -28.80 -7.26 -14.68
N PRO A 714 -29.01 -8.01 -15.78
CA PRO A 714 -28.36 -9.31 -15.97
C PRO A 714 -26.83 -9.23 -15.91
N LYS A 715 -26.24 -8.12 -16.34
CA LYS A 715 -24.78 -7.94 -16.29
C LYS A 715 -24.30 -7.78 -14.85
N GLU A 716 -24.96 -6.96 -14.03
CA GLU A 716 -24.63 -6.86 -12.61
C GLU A 716 -24.79 -8.21 -11.91
N ARG A 717 -25.87 -8.95 -12.21
CA ARG A 717 -26.11 -10.30 -11.65
C ARG A 717 -25.02 -11.30 -12.02
N ILE A 718 -24.56 -11.31 -13.27
CA ILE A 718 -23.45 -12.17 -13.71
C ILE A 718 -22.14 -11.76 -13.02
N ALA A 719 -21.84 -10.47 -12.93
CA ALA A 719 -20.63 -9.99 -12.25
C ALA A 719 -20.61 -10.38 -10.76
N LEU A 720 -21.75 -10.27 -10.09
CA LEU A 720 -21.95 -10.71 -8.70
C LEU A 720 -21.74 -12.23 -8.54
N LEU A 721 -22.38 -13.04 -9.39
CA LEU A 721 -22.23 -14.49 -9.37
C LEU A 721 -20.80 -14.93 -9.68
N GLU A 722 -20.15 -14.27 -10.65
CA GLU A 722 -18.74 -14.52 -10.99
C GLU A 722 -17.82 -14.19 -9.82
N GLN A 723 -18.05 -13.09 -9.10
CA GLN A 723 -17.25 -12.71 -7.92
C GLN A 723 -17.21 -13.84 -6.89
N GLU A 724 -18.37 -14.36 -6.52
CA GLU A 724 -18.46 -15.43 -5.53
C GLU A 724 -17.91 -16.76 -6.03
N ILE A 725 -18.15 -17.09 -7.31
CA ILE A 725 -17.55 -18.27 -7.92
C ILE A 725 -16.01 -18.15 -7.91
N ARG A 726 -15.46 -16.95 -8.16
CA ARG A 726 -14.02 -16.69 -8.04
C ARG A 726 -13.53 -16.89 -6.60
N ASN A 727 -14.28 -16.46 -5.59
CA ASN A 727 -13.98 -16.75 -4.19
C ASN A 727 -13.91 -18.26 -3.93
N ILE A 728 -14.89 -19.05 -4.39
CA ILE A 728 -14.87 -20.52 -4.23
C ILE A 728 -13.66 -21.14 -4.95
N THR A 729 -13.43 -20.77 -6.21
CA THR A 729 -12.34 -21.37 -6.99
C THR A 729 -10.95 -20.98 -6.46
N GLY A 730 -10.78 -19.76 -5.96
CA GLY A 730 -9.51 -19.21 -5.48
C GLY A 730 -9.21 -19.46 -3.99
N THR A 731 -10.21 -19.38 -3.13
CA THR A 731 -10.07 -19.45 -1.66
C THR A 731 -10.34 -20.86 -1.11
N PHE A 732 -11.08 -21.69 -1.85
CA PHE A 732 -11.30 -23.09 -1.48
C PHE A 732 -10.49 -24.06 -2.35
N TYR A 733 -10.83 -24.24 -3.64
CA TYR A 733 -10.19 -25.28 -4.47
C TYR A 733 -8.69 -25.02 -4.69
N PHE A 734 -8.31 -23.79 -5.02
CA PHE A 734 -6.90 -23.47 -5.25
C PHE A 734 -6.09 -23.51 -3.95
N GLN A 735 -6.62 -23.03 -2.83
CA GLN A 735 -5.91 -23.15 -1.53
C GLN A 735 -5.81 -24.61 -1.07
N ALA A 736 -6.82 -25.45 -1.29
CA ALA A 736 -6.75 -26.89 -1.00
C ALA A 736 -5.68 -27.59 -1.87
N LEU A 737 -5.56 -27.20 -3.14
CA LEU A 737 -4.47 -27.67 -4.01
C LEU A 737 -3.10 -27.24 -3.48
N LEU A 738 -2.94 -25.98 -3.05
CA LEU A 738 -1.68 -25.49 -2.48
C LEU A 738 -1.34 -26.17 -1.15
N ALA A 739 -2.33 -26.44 -0.30
CA ALA A 739 -2.18 -27.21 0.93
C ALA A 739 -1.70 -28.64 0.60
N GLU A 740 -2.34 -29.32 -0.34
CA GLU A 740 -1.94 -30.66 -0.76
C GLU A 740 -0.50 -30.68 -1.35
N TYR A 741 -0.14 -29.66 -2.12
CA TYR A 741 1.23 -29.49 -2.61
C TYR A 741 2.23 -29.36 -1.47
N GLU A 742 1.95 -28.50 -0.50
CA GLU A 742 2.83 -28.23 0.63
C GLU A 742 3.05 -29.49 1.48
N TYR A 743 1.98 -30.24 1.75
CA TYR A 743 2.04 -31.54 2.42
C TYR A 743 2.93 -32.54 1.66
N GLN A 744 2.75 -32.65 0.32
CA GLN A 744 3.57 -33.55 -0.49
C GLN A 744 5.04 -33.13 -0.53
N ALA A 745 5.33 -31.83 -0.60
CA ALA A 745 6.70 -31.31 -0.59
C ALA A 745 7.43 -31.59 0.74
N HIS A 746 6.77 -31.35 1.89
CA HIS A 746 7.33 -31.66 3.21
C HIS A 746 7.54 -33.17 3.40
N SER A 747 6.61 -33.98 2.89
CA SER A 747 6.71 -35.45 2.92
C SER A 747 7.97 -35.98 2.21
N LEU A 748 8.46 -35.30 1.16
CA LEU A 748 9.70 -35.69 0.49
C LEU A 748 10.87 -35.65 1.48
N VAL A 749 11.00 -34.54 2.22
CA VAL A 749 12.12 -34.35 3.15
C VAL A 749 12.02 -35.28 4.35
N GLU A 750 10.82 -35.47 4.89
CA GLU A 750 10.60 -36.40 6.00
C GLU A 750 11.02 -37.84 5.63
N LYS A 751 10.75 -38.26 4.38
CA LYS A 751 11.13 -39.58 3.83
C LYS A 751 12.57 -39.68 3.34
N GLY A 752 13.32 -38.58 3.32
CA GLY A 752 14.68 -38.53 2.76
C GLY A 752 14.73 -38.61 1.24
N GLU A 753 13.65 -38.23 0.55
CA GLU A 753 13.56 -38.19 -0.90
C GLU A 753 14.16 -36.88 -1.46
N PRO A 754 14.67 -36.89 -2.72
CA PRO A 754 15.27 -35.70 -3.31
C PRO A 754 14.25 -34.57 -3.54
N VAL A 755 14.67 -33.33 -3.27
CA VAL A 755 13.89 -32.12 -3.54
C VAL A 755 14.56 -31.33 -4.65
N THR A 756 14.16 -31.58 -5.89
CA THR A 756 14.64 -30.87 -7.09
C THR A 756 13.50 -30.07 -7.73
N ALA A 757 13.83 -29.07 -8.54
CA ALA A 757 12.84 -28.28 -9.26
C ALA A 757 11.90 -29.14 -10.13
N ASP A 758 12.42 -30.20 -10.74
CA ASP A 758 11.64 -31.16 -11.54
C ASP A 758 10.64 -31.94 -10.67
N ILE A 759 11.06 -32.44 -9.51
CA ILE A 759 10.18 -33.19 -8.59
C ILE A 759 9.08 -32.27 -8.06
N LEU A 760 9.44 -31.06 -7.62
CA LEU A 760 8.47 -30.06 -7.14
C LEU A 760 7.47 -29.69 -8.24
N SER A 761 7.93 -29.48 -9.48
CA SER A 761 7.05 -29.16 -10.60
C SER A 761 6.12 -30.33 -10.98
N LYS A 762 6.60 -31.58 -10.89
CA LYS A 762 5.78 -32.78 -11.13
C LYS A 762 4.65 -32.94 -10.12
N ILE A 763 4.83 -32.51 -8.87
CA ILE A 763 3.74 -32.49 -7.87
C ILE A 763 2.64 -31.54 -8.35
N ILE A 764 2.99 -30.31 -8.77
CA ILE A 764 2.02 -29.36 -9.32
C ILE A 764 1.32 -29.93 -10.56
N GLU A 765 2.08 -30.53 -11.50
CA GLU A 765 1.48 -31.16 -12.70
C GLU A 765 0.41 -32.18 -12.32
N LYS A 766 0.73 -33.12 -11.42
CA LYS A 766 -0.21 -34.14 -10.97
C LYS A 766 -1.44 -33.53 -10.31
N LEU A 767 -1.26 -32.55 -9.45
CA LEU A 767 -2.38 -31.88 -8.77
C LEU A 767 -3.28 -31.12 -9.75
N PHE A 768 -2.72 -30.44 -10.74
CA PHE A 768 -3.50 -29.82 -11.80
C PHE A 768 -4.30 -30.85 -12.61
N ASP A 769 -3.67 -31.99 -12.92
CA ASP A 769 -4.35 -33.10 -13.58
C ASP A 769 -5.47 -33.72 -12.71
N GLU A 770 -5.33 -33.75 -11.38
CA GLU A 770 -6.39 -34.27 -10.49
C GLU A 770 -7.58 -33.29 -10.36
N TYR A 771 -7.28 -32.00 -10.14
CA TYR A 771 -8.29 -30.97 -9.91
C TYR A 771 -8.99 -30.50 -11.19
N TYR A 772 -8.25 -30.34 -12.29
CA TYR A 772 -8.73 -29.65 -13.50
C TYR A 772 -8.80 -30.51 -14.77
N ARG A 773 -8.42 -31.80 -14.73
CA ARG A 773 -8.25 -32.65 -15.93
C ARG A 773 -9.29 -32.47 -17.03
N LYS A 774 -8.81 -32.55 -18.28
CA LYS A 774 -9.58 -32.59 -19.55
C LYS A 774 -10.31 -31.29 -19.94
N GLU A 775 -10.47 -30.33 -19.02
CA GLU A 775 -11.17 -29.07 -19.29
C GLU A 775 -10.24 -27.88 -19.55
N MET A 776 -8.94 -28.06 -19.27
CA MET A 776 -7.88 -27.07 -19.48
C MET A 776 -6.72 -27.72 -20.22
N GLU A 777 -6.10 -26.96 -21.12
CA GLU A 777 -4.89 -27.38 -21.84
C GLU A 777 -3.68 -27.46 -20.89
N LYS A 778 -2.70 -28.31 -21.22
CA LYS A 778 -1.45 -28.39 -20.47
C LYS A 778 -0.55 -27.21 -20.85
N ASP A 779 -0.26 -26.36 -19.87
CA ASP A 779 0.67 -25.24 -19.99
C ASP A 779 1.92 -25.54 -19.14
N GLU A 780 3.01 -26.08 -19.70
CA GLU A 780 4.16 -26.57 -18.90
C GLU A 780 4.72 -25.54 -17.90
N LEU A 781 4.70 -24.26 -18.24
CA LEU A 781 5.17 -23.18 -17.36
C LEU A 781 4.35 -23.05 -16.08
N ILE A 782 3.08 -23.49 -16.05
CA ILE A 782 2.27 -23.45 -14.82
C ILE A 782 2.81 -24.37 -13.75
N TYR A 783 3.59 -25.39 -14.12
CA TYR A 783 4.15 -26.35 -13.16
C TYR A 783 5.23 -25.72 -12.29
N ALA A 784 5.80 -24.57 -12.69
CA ALA A 784 6.63 -23.73 -11.84
C ALA A 784 5.83 -22.84 -10.86
N LEU A 785 4.51 -23.03 -10.72
CA LEU A 785 3.65 -22.30 -9.79
C LEU A 785 4.22 -22.26 -8.37
N TRP A 786 4.74 -23.38 -7.88
CA TRP A 786 5.27 -23.46 -6.52
C TRP A 786 6.36 -22.41 -6.23
N ALA A 787 7.17 -22.05 -7.22
CA ALA A 787 8.25 -21.09 -7.06
C ALA A 787 7.75 -19.65 -6.86
N ARG A 788 6.51 -19.34 -7.28
CA ARG A 788 5.93 -17.98 -7.17
C ARG A 788 5.12 -17.76 -5.90
N VAL A 789 4.70 -18.82 -5.21
CA VAL A 789 3.73 -18.76 -4.10
C VAL A 789 4.48 -18.36 -2.82
N PRO A 790 4.37 -17.11 -2.33
CA PRO A 790 5.21 -16.64 -1.24
C PRO A 790 4.89 -17.32 0.09
N HIS A 791 3.66 -17.84 0.26
CA HIS A 791 3.23 -18.51 1.49
C HIS A 791 4.07 -19.74 1.81
N PHE A 792 4.49 -20.52 0.80
CA PHE A 792 5.38 -21.67 1.01
C PHE A 792 6.75 -21.28 1.59
N PHE A 793 7.18 -20.03 1.39
CA PHE A 793 8.46 -19.53 1.86
C PHE A 793 8.35 -18.72 3.16
N ASN A 794 7.27 -17.96 3.31
CA ASN A 794 7.09 -16.99 4.38
C ASN A 794 6.27 -17.53 5.55
N SER A 795 5.27 -18.38 5.27
CA SER A 795 4.26 -18.83 6.24
C SER A 795 3.80 -20.27 5.93
N PRO A 796 4.65 -21.30 6.13
CA PRO A 796 4.27 -22.67 5.84
C PRO A 796 3.03 -23.13 6.61
N PHE A 797 2.20 -23.96 5.98
CA PHE A 797 0.93 -24.49 6.51
C PHE A 797 -0.08 -23.40 6.93
N TYR A 798 -0.06 -22.25 6.25
CA TYR A 798 -1.03 -21.20 6.47
C TYR A 798 -2.25 -21.31 5.55
N VAL A 799 -2.06 -21.73 4.30
CA VAL A 799 -3.07 -21.63 3.23
C VAL A 799 -4.31 -22.49 3.45
N TYR A 800 -4.19 -23.61 4.18
CA TYR A 800 -5.33 -24.51 4.44
C TYR A 800 -6.42 -23.84 5.29
N GLN A 801 -6.03 -22.87 6.13
CA GLN A 801 -6.94 -22.17 7.04
C GLN A 801 -8.01 -21.42 6.25
N TYR A 802 -7.65 -20.82 5.12
CA TYR A 802 -8.62 -20.15 4.24
C TYR A 802 -9.72 -21.10 3.76
N ALA A 803 -9.33 -22.29 3.28
CA ALA A 803 -10.28 -23.24 2.74
C ALA A 803 -11.17 -23.87 3.82
N THR A 804 -10.63 -24.13 5.02
CA THR A 804 -11.45 -24.61 6.17
C THR A 804 -12.41 -23.55 6.67
N CYS A 805 -11.98 -22.28 6.77
CA CYS A 805 -12.86 -21.18 7.16
C CYS A 805 -14.00 -20.98 6.16
N PHE A 806 -13.66 -21.00 4.88
CA PHE A 806 -14.66 -20.89 3.81
C PHE A 806 -15.69 -22.03 3.87
N ALA A 807 -15.24 -23.26 4.13
CA ALA A 807 -16.14 -24.41 4.32
C ALA A 807 -17.04 -24.28 5.56
N SER A 808 -16.49 -23.81 6.67
CA SER A 808 -17.26 -23.50 7.88
C SER A 808 -18.30 -22.42 7.62
N SER A 809 -17.93 -21.34 6.93
CA SER A 809 -18.86 -20.27 6.55
C SER A 809 -20.00 -20.79 5.67
N ALA A 810 -19.69 -21.63 4.67
CA ALA A 810 -20.69 -22.21 3.77
C ALA A 810 -21.78 -23.01 4.51
N ILE A 811 -21.38 -23.91 5.42
CA ILE A 811 -22.34 -24.74 6.16
C ILE A 811 -23.14 -23.93 7.19
N LEU A 812 -22.50 -22.95 7.85
CA LEU A 812 -23.19 -22.07 8.80
C LEU A 812 -24.19 -21.17 8.07
N TYR A 813 -23.83 -20.67 6.89
CA TYR A 813 -24.71 -19.88 6.04
C TYR A 813 -25.96 -20.67 5.67
N ASP A 814 -25.82 -21.91 5.23
CA ASP A 814 -26.95 -22.77 4.88
C ASP A 814 -27.90 -22.99 6.07
N LYS A 815 -27.33 -23.30 7.25
CA LYS A 815 -28.09 -23.51 8.50
C LYS A 815 -28.82 -22.28 9.03
N ILE A 816 -28.36 -21.08 8.68
CA ILE A 816 -28.93 -19.81 9.18
C ILE A 816 -29.86 -19.18 8.15
N ILE A 817 -29.47 -19.17 6.88
CA ILE A 817 -30.17 -18.42 5.84
C ILE A 817 -31.17 -19.31 5.10
N ASN A 818 -30.78 -20.53 4.71
CA ASN A 818 -31.62 -21.43 3.91
C ASN A 818 -32.51 -22.36 4.75
N GLU A 819 -32.31 -22.44 6.06
CA GLU A 819 -33.16 -23.21 6.96
C GLU A 819 -34.60 -22.66 6.98
N LYS A 820 -35.56 -23.57 6.76
CA LYS A 820 -37.00 -23.27 6.67
C LYS A 820 -37.67 -23.32 8.05
N ASP A 821 -37.15 -24.13 8.96
CA ASP A 821 -37.64 -24.19 10.34
C ASP A 821 -37.12 -22.98 11.13
N LYS A 822 -38.04 -22.08 11.49
CA LYS A 822 -37.74 -20.86 12.22
C LYS A 822 -36.98 -21.11 13.54
N LYS A 823 -37.31 -22.17 14.29
CA LYS A 823 -36.65 -22.46 15.57
C LYS A 823 -35.21 -22.90 15.36
N LYS A 824 -34.98 -23.78 14.38
CA LYS A 824 -33.62 -24.23 14.04
C LYS A 824 -32.76 -23.09 13.52
N LYS A 825 -33.35 -22.21 12.70
CA LYS A 825 -32.71 -20.98 12.23
C LYS A 825 -32.30 -20.05 13.38
N GLU A 826 -33.20 -19.80 14.33
CA GLU A 826 -32.92 -18.97 15.52
C GLU A 826 -31.82 -19.60 16.39
N GLU A 827 -31.84 -20.92 16.55
CA GLU A 827 -30.79 -21.66 17.28
C GLU A 827 -29.44 -21.59 16.57
N ALA A 828 -29.40 -21.77 15.26
CA ALA A 828 -28.17 -21.68 14.46
C ALA A 828 -27.59 -20.26 14.47
N LEU A 829 -28.44 -19.22 14.38
CA LEU A 829 -28.01 -17.83 14.50
C LEU A 829 -27.43 -17.55 15.88
N LYS A 830 -28.07 -18.04 16.95
CA LYS A 830 -27.54 -17.91 18.32
C LYS A 830 -26.15 -18.53 18.44
N LYS A 831 -25.97 -19.75 17.94
CA LYS A 831 -24.69 -20.46 17.92
C LYS A 831 -23.60 -19.72 17.14
N TYR A 832 -23.97 -19.07 16.03
CA TYR A 832 -23.05 -18.22 15.27
C TYR A 832 -22.65 -16.96 16.04
N ILE A 833 -23.57 -16.28 16.72
CA ILE A 833 -23.22 -15.13 17.58
C ILE A 833 -22.37 -15.58 18.78
N GLU A 834 -22.65 -16.76 19.36
CA GLU A 834 -21.81 -17.37 20.41
C GLU A 834 -20.38 -17.64 19.90
N LEU A 835 -20.20 -18.07 18.64
CA LEU A 835 -18.88 -18.18 18.00
C LEU A 835 -18.17 -16.83 17.96
N LEU A 836 -18.82 -15.79 17.44
CA LEU A 836 -18.23 -14.44 17.37
C LEU A 836 -17.89 -13.87 18.76
N SER A 837 -18.65 -14.27 19.77
CA SER A 837 -18.47 -13.82 21.15
C SER A 837 -17.45 -14.65 21.93
N SER A 838 -16.93 -15.73 21.36
CA SER A 838 -16.08 -16.70 22.07
C SER A 838 -14.61 -16.31 22.16
N GLY A 839 -14.14 -15.39 21.31
CA GLY A 839 -12.74 -14.99 21.28
C GLY A 839 -11.79 -16.18 21.18
N GLY A 840 -10.78 -16.22 22.03
CA GLY A 840 -9.82 -17.30 22.21
C GLY A 840 -10.09 -18.19 23.43
N ASN A 841 -11.35 -18.30 23.88
CA ASN A 841 -11.67 -19.05 25.11
C ASN A 841 -11.68 -20.58 24.95
N ASP A 842 -11.51 -21.08 23.74
CA ASP A 842 -11.47 -22.51 23.41
C ASP A 842 -10.69 -22.73 22.10
N PHE A 843 -10.43 -23.99 21.76
CA PHE A 843 -9.74 -24.34 20.51
C PHE A 843 -10.65 -24.11 19.30
N PRO A 844 -10.08 -23.66 18.16
CA PRO A 844 -10.85 -23.28 16.97
C PRO A 844 -11.77 -24.39 16.45
N MET A 845 -11.33 -25.65 16.52
CA MET A 845 -12.13 -26.80 16.12
C MET A 845 -13.38 -26.99 17.00
N GLU A 846 -13.24 -26.84 18.31
CA GLU A 846 -14.36 -26.97 19.25
C GLU A 846 -15.30 -25.77 19.15
N GLN A 847 -14.76 -24.56 18.95
CA GLN A 847 -15.56 -23.36 18.69
C GLN A 847 -16.44 -23.52 17.45
N LEU A 848 -15.85 -23.93 16.31
CA LEU A 848 -16.59 -24.17 15.07
C LEU A 848 -17.62 -25.30 15.22
N LYS A 849 -17.25 -26.39 15.89
CA LYS A 849 -18.16 -27.51 16.15
C LYS A 849 -19.37 -27.08 16.98
N LYS A 850 -19.18 -26.28 18.04
CA LYS A 850 -20.27 -25.67 18.83
C LYS A 850 -21.16 -24.76 17.99
N ALA A 851 -20.56 -24.00 17.07
CA ALA A 851 -21.29 -23.17 16.10
C ALA A 851 -22.11 -24.01 15.10
N GLY A 852 -21.75 -25.29 14.91
CA GLY A 852 -22.41 -26.22 14.00
C GLY A 852 -21.60 -26.56 12.74
N ALA A 853 -20.32 -26.19 12.69
CA ALA A 853 -19.39 -26.54 11.62
C ALA A 853 -18.33 -27.52 12.14
N ASP A 854 -18.56 -28.82 11.95
CA ASP A 854 -17.61 -29.86 12.37
C ASP A 854 -16.69 -30.22 11.19
N LEU A 855 -15.47 -29.68 11.17
CA LEU A 855 -14.50 -29.91 10.10
C LEU A 855 -13.88 -31.33 10.11
N SER A 856 -14.16 -32.16 11.13
CA SER A 856 -13.86 -33.60 11.07
C SER A 856 -14.81 -34.36 10.14
N LYS A 857 -15.94 -33.75 9.76
CA LYS A 857 -16.95 -34.34 8.88
C LYS A 857 -16.72 -33.94 7.43
N LYS A 858 -16.79 -34.93 6.52
CA LYS A 858 -16.68 -34.71 5.06
C LYS A 858 -17.77 -33.78 4.54
N GLU A 859 -18.96 -33.85 5.14
CA GLU A 859 -20.14 -33.07 4.76
C GLU A 859 -19.90 -31.56 4.87
N THR A 860 -19.15 -31.13 5.90
CA THR A 860 -18.80 -29.72 6.12
C THR A 860 -17.99 -29.17 4.95
N VAL A 861 -17.00 -29.92 4.48
CA VAL A 861 -16.15 -29.52 3.34
C VAL A 861 -16.92 -29.64 2.01
N LYS A 862 -17.76 -30.67 1.89
CA LYS A 862 -18.60 -30.90 0.70
C LYS A 862 -19.62 -29.79 0.44
N ALA A 863 -20.11 -29.12 1.48
CA ALA A 863 -21.07 -28.01 1.36
C ALA A 863 -20.60 -26.91 0.39
N VAL A 864 -19.30 -26.64 0.31
CA VAL A 864 -18.72 -25.67 -0.65
C VAL A 864 -18.97 -26.08 -2.10
N SER A 865 -18.81 -27.37 -2.41
CA SER A 865 -19.08 -27.90 -3.75
C SER A 865 -20.56 -27.84 -4.12
N GLU A 866 -21.45 -27.97 -3.14
CA GLU A 866 -22.90 -27.89 -3.34
C GLU A 866 -23.33 -26.43 -3.58
N GLN A 867 -22.82 -25.50 -2.77
CA GLN A 867 -22.98 -24.06 -2.98
C GLN A 867 -22.46 -23.63 -4.36
N PHE A 868 -21.31 -24.16 -4.79
CA PHE A 868 -20.75 -23.86 -6.10
C PHE A 868 -21.71 -24.30 -7.23
N ASN A 869 -22.28 -25.50 -7.14
CA ASN A 869 -23.27 -25.96 -8.13
C ASN A 869 -24.48 -25.02 -8.21
N LEU A 870 -25.02 -24.59 -7.06
CA LEU A 870 -26.17 -23.68 -7.02
C LEU A 870 -25.86 -22.32 -7.66
N LEU A 871 -24.65 -21.80 -7.46
CA LEU A 871 -24.21 -20.57 -8.11
C LEU A 871 -24.06 -20.74 -9.62
N LEU A 872 -23.54 -21.88 -10.07
CA LEU A 872 -23.45 -22.20 -11.50
C LEU A 872 -24.84 -22.30 -12.15
N ASP A 873 -25.81 -22.91 -11.46
CA ASP A 873 -27.20 -22.95 -11.95
C ASP A 873 -27.80 -21.55 -12.10
N LYS A 874 -27.53 -20.65 -11.14
CA LYS A 874 -27.94 -19.23 -11.25
C LYS A 874 -27.22 -18.55 -12.41
N LEU A 875 -25.90 -18.72 -12.52
CA LEU A 875 -25.08 -18.08 -13.55
C LEU A 875 -25.50 -18.50 -14.96
N GLU A 876 -25.70 -19.80 -15.19
CA GLU A 876 -26.15 -20.31 -16.49
C GLU A 876 -27.49 -19.70 -16.91
N LYS A 877 -28.45 -19.59 -15.97
CA LYS A 877 -29.74 -18.92 -16.23
C LYS A 877 -29.58 -17.45 -16.59
N GLU A 878 -28.71 -16.71 -15.91
CA GLU A 878 -28.48 -15.30 -16.24
C GLU A 878 -27.79 -15.14 -17.60
N ILE A 879 -26.88 -16.05 -17.94
CA ILE A 879 -26.21 -16.07 -19.25
C ILE A 879 -27.20 -16.39 -20.38
N GLU A 880 -28.15 -17.31 -20.17
CA GLU A 880 -29.21 -17.64 -21.14
C GLU A 880 -30.10 -16.43 -21.46
N LYS A 881 -30.35 -15.54 -20.49
CA LYS A 881 -31.13 -14.30 -20.71
C LYS A 881 -30.43 -13.29 -21.62
N MET A 882 -29.10 -13.34 -21.73
CA MET A 882 -28.32 -12.37 -22.49
C MET A 882 -28.18 -12.71 -23.99
N ASP A 883 -28.76 -13.82 -24.46
CA ASP A 883 -28.67 -14.28 -25.85
C ASP A 883 -27.21 -14.31 -26.38
N LEU A 884 -26.27 -14.64 -25.49
CA LEU A 884 -24.86 -14.89 -25.82
C LEU A 884 -24.74 -16.26 -26.52
N LYS A 885 -25.25 -16.36 -27.75
CA LYS A 885 -25.01 -17.49 -28.65
C LYS A 885 -23.71 -17.35 -29.42
#